data_AF-A0A2R7Y446-F1
#
_entry.id   AF-A0A2R7Y446-F1
#
_cell.length_a   1.000
_cell.length_b   1.000
_cell.length_c   1.000
_cell.angle_alpha   90.00
_cell.angle_beta   90.00
_cell.angle_gamma   90.00
#
_symmetry.space_group_name_H-M   'P 1'
#
loop_
_entity.id
_entity.type
_entity.pdbx_description
1 polymer ?
#
loop_
_entity_poly.entity_id
_entity_poly.type
_entity_poly.pdbx_seq_one_letter_code
_entity_poly.pdbx_strand_id
1 'polypeptide(L)'
;MCCGGEGLNDVRKCLRPYTLGWFISKFKEFTPPQEAAIPKIKCGDNVLISSPTGTGKTLAAFLAIIDELYGLGESKALGDRVYAVYISPLRALNNDMVKNLMTPLKEIREYAKSLGVELPEVRVAVRTSDTSPYEKSKMVKEPPHILITTPESLTISITAPKFREKLRSVKWVIVDEIHEIASSKRGALLSLTLERLEELSENEIQRVGLSATISPLEDIAQFLVGFDNDGRPRKCSIVDARFVKPMELTVVAPRVDMVEASAEKLNAAIYETLKEVVEKHRTTLIFTNTRSSTERVAFKLKRMFKENGIESLDSIEAHHSSLSRDVRLEVENKLKEGKLKAVISSTSLELGIDVGYIDAVVLLSSPKSVTRLIQRVGRSGHNVRDVSKGYLIAVDRDDLIEVAVLTNLAKARKLDRTSIPEKPLDILAQHLVGMSLERKWRVEEAYKVVKRSYNYRNLSFEEFLNVLKYLAGKFEEGLNSLPVYSKIWFDEVEGVFGRKKSVRMIYYLNSGAIPDEAKVRVFLDGRRYIGDLEEEFVEYLDPGDIFVLGGKTYQFVKSEGMKVIVRSAEGQRPTVPAWFSEMLPLTYDSALEVGRFREYVAELIKYVGREKAVEELVNSYGLGLNEAKHIVQYVSDQLKYGGFIPSDKRVVIEVWEDLNEGVTNVVFHYLFGRRVNQALSRAYALALSEFLGVAVRVTVSDNGFMLSIPNYVVLDVNTLKKVVKEVSHENLKDLLRKSLRRSELVKRKFRHVAERSLALLKNYRGVETSIYRRQLNSETLLKVAEKIPGFPLVEETYREVMEDVMDVKNAEDVLKKIREGRVEVLIVKSYEAPSPFSHNIIAQGYSDIVLMEDRRKLIQKLYEKLLKIEGTHH
;
A
#
# COMPACT_ATOMS: atom_id res chain seq x y z
N MET A 1 -7.10 37.87 18.93
CA MET A 1 -8.49 37.77 19.39
C MET A 1 -9.40 38.18 18.25
N CYS A 2 -10.05 37.22 17.59
CA CYS A 2 -11.16 37.41 16.64
C CYS A 2 -12.02 36.14 16.64
N CYS A 3 -12.49 35.70 17.81
CA CYS A 3 -13.41 34.57 17.91
C CYS A 3 -14.81 35.10 18.22
N GLY A 4 -15.68 35.12 17.21
CA GLY A 4 -17.11 35.43 17.37
C GLY A 4 -17.65 36.39 16.31
N GLY A 5 -18.08 35.87 15.16
CA GLY A 5 -18.85 36.63 14.18
C GLY A 5 -19.02 35.89 12.86
N GLU A 6 -20.25 35.90 12.32
CA GLU A 6 -20.69 35.25 11.07
C GLU A 6 -19.87 35.62 9.80
N GLY A 7 -18.90 36.54 9.92
CA GLY A 7 -18.02 36.98 8.83
C GLY A 7 -16.82 36.08 8.51
N LEU A 8 -16.49 35.09 9.36
CA LEU A 8 -15.32 34.22 9.16
C LEU A 8 -15.54 33.08 8.15
N ASN A 9 -16.75 32.82 7.66
CA ASN A 9 -16.97 31.81 6.61
C ASN A 9 -16.57 32.28 5.21
N ASP A 10 -16.27 33.57 5.03
CA ASP A 10 -15.82 34.13 3.75
C ASP A 10 -14.29 34.20 3.72
N VAL A 11 -13.67 33.39 2.86
CA VAL A 11 -12.21 33.36 2.66
C VAL A 11 -11.63 34.74 2.36
N ARG A 12 -12.37 35.62 1.68
CA ARG A 12 -11.92 36.97 1.31
C ARG A 12 -11.78 37.87 2.53
N LYS A 13 -12.58 37.66 3.58
CA LYS A 13 -12.49 38.44 4.83
C LYS A 13 -11.42 37.92 5.78
N CYS A 14 -10.93 36.70 5.56
CA CYS A 14 -9.95 36.06 6.43
C CYS A 14 -8.50 36.43 6.12
N LEU A 15 -8.19 36.76 4.86
CA LEU A 15 -6.84 37.04 4.40
C LEU A 15 -6.51 38.53 4.49
N ARG A 16 -5.24 38.87 4.69
CA ARG A 16 -4.78 40.27 4.65
C ARG A 16 -4.94 40.84 3.22
N PRO A 17 -5.14 42.17 3.07
CA PRO A 17 -5.42 42.78 1.77
C PRO A 17 -4.39 42.45 0.67
N TYR A 18 -3.10 42.43 0.99
CA TYR A 18 -2.05 42.10 0.02
C TYR A 18 -2.03 40.61 -0.35
N THR A 19 -2.31 39.70 0.59
CA THR A 19 -2.39 38.26 0.31
C THR A 19 -3.57 37.96 -0.61
N LEU A 20 -4.74 38.55 -0.30
CA LEU A 20 -5.93 38.42 -1.13
C LEU A 20 -5.73 39.05 -2.51
N GLY A 21 -5.18 40.28 -2.57
CA GLY A 21 -4.94 40.99 -3.82
C GLY A 21 -4.03 40.23 -4.77
N TRP A 22 -2.92 39.68 -4.26
CA TRP A 22 -2.03 38.80 -5.03
C TRP A 22 -2.77 37.55 -5.54
N PHE A 23 -3.55 36.89 -4.68
CA PHE A 23 -4.25 35.66 -5.06
C PHE A 23 -5.24 35.92 -6.20
N ILE A 24 -6.07 36.97 -6.09
CA ILE A 24 -7.05 37.34 -7.12
C ILE A 24 -6.35 37.76 -8.41
N SER A 25 -5.23 38.49 -8.36
CA SER A 25 -4.50 38.87 -9.58
C SER A 25 -3.95 37.67 -10.35
N LYS A 26 -3.68 36.55 -9.67
CA LYS A 26 -3.06 35.36 -10.26
C LYS A 26 -4.07 34.27 -10.64
N PHE A 27 -5.06 33.98 -9.79
CA PHE A 27 -5.96 32.83 -9.94
C PHE A 27 -7.42 33.21 -10.19
N LYS A 28 -7.79 34.49 -10.06
CA LYS A 28 -9.16 35.05 -10.18
C LYS A 28 -10.14 34.58 -9.09
N GLU A 29 -10.26 33.29 -8.85
CA GLU A 29 -11.22 32.69 -7.90
C GLU A 29 -10.57 31.58 -7.06
N PHE A 30 -11.12 31.34 -5.86
CA PHE A 30 -10.71 30.23 -5.01
C PHE A 30 -11.37 28.93 -5.47
N THR A 31 -10.68 27.80 -5.30
CA THR A 31 -11.28 26.48 -5.52
C THR A 31 -12.15 26.07 -4.32
N PRO A 32 -13.15 25.18 -4.49
CA PRO A 32 -13.97 24.70 -3.39
C PRO A 32 -13.20 24.22 -2.14
N PRO A 33 -12.10 23.42 -2.25
CA PRO A 33 -11.31 23.07 -1.07
C PRO A 33 -10.59 24.26 -0.43
N GLN A 34 -10.21 25.29 -1.20
CA GLN A 34 -9.58 26.51 -0.66
C GLN A 34 -10.58 27.35 0.12
N GLU A 35 -11.78 27.58 -0.44
CA GLU A 35 -12.86 28.33 0.23
C GLU A 35 -13.27 27.69 1.55
N ALA A 36 -13.34 26.36 1.59
CA ALA A 36 -13.71 25.62 2.80
C ALA A 36 -12.58 25.54 3.84
N ALA A 37 -11.32 25.36 3.42
CA ALA A 37 -10.22 25.08 4.34
C ALA A 37 -9.58 26.35 4.92
N ILE A 38 -9.36 27.40 4.14
CA ILE A 38 -8.61 28.59 4.58
C ILE A 38 -9.27 29.25 5.82
N PRO A 39 -10.59 29.52 5.85
CA PRO A 39 -11.28 30.00 7.04
C PRO A 39 -11.03 29.18 8.31
N LYS A 40 -11.17 27.86 8.19
CA LYS A 40 -11.00 26.92 9.32
C LYS A 40 -9.57 26.94 9.84
N ILE A 41 -8.59 26.94 8.93
CA ILE A 41 -7.18 27.04 9.31
C ILE A 41 -6.92 28.38 10.01
N LYS A 42 -7.48 29.48 9.51
CA LYS A 42 -7.34 30.81 10.15
C LYS A 42 -8.00 30.90 11.53
N CYS A 43 -9.02 30.09 11.80
CA CYS A 43 -9.66 29.99 13.12
C CYS A 43 -8.87 29.14 14.14
N GLY A 44 -7.83 28.43 13.70
CA GLY A 44 -7.05 27.54 14.56
C GLY A 44 -7.54 26.08 14.60
N ASP A 45 -8.55 25.71 13.81
CA ASP A 45 -9.03 24.32 13.74
C ASP A 45 -7.95 23.40 13.16
N ASN A 46 -7.82 22.17 13.67
CA ASN A 46 -7.17 21.12 12.89
C ASN A 46 -8.03 20.82 11.66
N VAL A 47 -7.41 20.61 10.50
CA VAL A 47 -8.15 20.41 9.24
C VAL A 47 -7.60 19.23 8.45
N LEU A 48 -8.47 18.31 8.03
CA LEU A 48 -8.15 17.31 7.01
C LEU A 48 -8.78 17.75 5.68
N ILE A 49 -7.94 18.07 4.69
CA ILE A 49 -8.38 18.40 3.33
C ILE A 49 -8.24 17.14 2.47
N SER A 50 -9.35 16.60 2.00
CA SER A 50 -9.35 15.50 1.03
C SER A 50 -9.84 15.99 -0.33
N SER A 51 -8.94 16.13 -1.30
CA SER A 51 -9.29 16.57 -2.66
C SER A 51 -8.30 16.06 -3.72
N PRO A 52 -8.74 15.85 -4.97
CA PRO A 52 -7.87 15.36 -6.04
C PRO A 52 -6.65 16.26 -6.28
N THR A 53 -5.64 15.72 -6.95
CA THR A 53 -4.53 16.53 -7.45
C THR A 53 -5.00 17.59 -8.45
N GLY A 54 -4.27 18.70 -8.54
CA GLY A 54 -4.66 19.86 -9.36
C GLY A 54 -5.76 20.74 -8.75
N THR A 55 -6.30 20.42 -7.57
CA THR A 55 -7.35 21.23 -6.91
C THR A 55 -6.85 22.34 -5.99
N GLY A 56 -5.53 22.53 -5.92
CA GLY A 56 -4.92 23.59 -5.11
C GLY A 56 -4.87 23.28 -3.60
N LYS A 57 -4.97 22.01 -3.19
CA LYS A 57 -4.96 21.56 -1.78
C LYS A 57 -3.76 22.07 -0.98
N THR A 58 -2.56 22.06 -1.59
CA THR A 58 -1.33 22.55 -0.98
C THR A 58 -1.39 24.05 -0.75
N LEU A 59 -1.86 24.81 -1.75
CA LEU A 59 -2.03 26.26 -1.61
C LEU A 59 -3.11 26.60 -0.57
N ALA A 60 -4.19 25.80 -0.45
CA ALA A 60 -5.20 25.98 0.59
C ALA A 60 -4.59 25.93 2.00
N ALA A 61 -3.72 24.95 2.27
CA ALA A 61 -3.04 24.85 3.56
C ALA A 61 -2.04 25.98 3.79
N PHE A 62 -1.19 26.25 2.81
CA PHE A 62 -0.10 27.21 2.98
C PHE A 62 -0.53 28.66 2.92
N LEU A 63 -1.56 29.03 2.15
CA LEU A 63 -1.96 30.43 2.01
C LEU A 63 -2.38 31.03 3.36
N ALA A 64 -3.13 30.27 4.16
CA ALA A 64 -3.51 30.67 5.52
C ALA A 64 -2.29 30.86 6.43
N ILE A 65 -1.31 29.95 6.36
CA ILE A 65 -0.11 29.98 7.21
C ILE A 65 0.85 31.08 6.78
N ILE A 66 1.04 31.28 5.47
CA ILE A 66 1.86 32.35 4.91
C ILE A 66 1.31 33.71 5.34
N ASP A 67 -0.02 33.89 5.25
CA ASP A 67 -0.68 35.11 5.70
C ASP A 67 -0.43 35.39 7.20
N GLU A 68 -0.52 34.36 8.05
CA GLU A 68 -0.19 34.46 9.48
C GLU A 68 1.28 34.80 9.74
N LEU A 69 2.22 34.19 9.01
CA LEU A 69 3.65 34.48 9.14
C LEU A 69 3.99 35.92 8.74
N TYR A 70 3.37 36.44 7.68
CA TYR A 70 3.52 37.85 7.31
C TYR A 70 2.91 38.78 8.36
N GLY A 71 1.80 38.38 8.99
CA GLY A 71 1.26 39.05 10.16
C GLY A 71 2.21 39.16 11.35
N LEU A 72 2.94 38.08 11.65
CA LEU A 72 4.00 38.10 12.66
C LEU A 72 5.15 39.02 12.20
N GLY A 73 5.44 39.06 10.90
CA GLY A 73 6.43 39.98 10.33
C GLY A 73 6.07 41.46 10.52
N GLU A 74 4.84 41.84 10.22
CA GLU A 74 4.31 43.21 10.41
C GLU A 74 4.41 43.66 11.87
N SER A 75 4.05 42.76 12.78
CA SER A 75 4.12 43.02 14.23
C SER A 75 5.53 42.87 14.82
N LYS A 76 6.56 42.62 13.98
CA LYS A 76 7.96 42.38 14.39
C LYS A 76 8.11 41.23 15.39
N ALA A 77 7.17 40.29 15.39
CA ALA A 77 7.13 39.10 16.24
C ALA A 77 7.68 37.84 15.53
N LEU A 78 7.98 37.93 14.23
CA LEU A 78 8.62 36.85 13.47
C LEU A 78 10.11 36.75 13.85
N GLY A 79 10.42 35.86 14.78
CA GLY A 79 11.78 35.61 15.26
C GLY A 79 12.48 34.46 14.56
N ASP A 80 13.75 34.24 14.92
CA ASP A 80 14.57 33.15 14.39
C ASP A 80 14.23 31.80 15.03
N ARG A 81 13.05 31.28 14.66
CA ARG A 81 12.47 30.01 15.11
C ARG A 81 11.71 29.31 13.99
N VAL A 82 11.44 28.01 14.16
CA VAL A 82 10.55 27.26 13.27
C VAL A 82 9.12 27.43 13.74
N TYR A 83 8.24 27.91 12.85
CA TYR A 83 6.81 28.12 13.14
C TYR A 83 5.93 27.07 12.46
N ALA A 84 6.32 26.62 11.26
CA ALA A 84 5.60 25.61 10.50
C ALA A 84 6.51 24.43 10.13
N VAL A 85 5.99 23.22 10.25
CA VAL A 85 6.65 21.99 9.80
C VAL A 85 5.80 21.35 8.71
N TYR A 86 6.37 21.18 7.53
CA TYR A 86 5.77 20.44 6.43
C TYR A 86 6.40 19.05 6.34
N ILE A 87 5.56 18.02 6.32
CA ILE A 87 5.97 16.63 6.33
C ILE A 87 5.55 15.99 5.01
N SER A 88 6.55 15.61 4.21
CA SER A 88 6.35 14.92 2.93
C SER A 88 6.51 13.40 3.10
N PRO A 89 5.72 12.57 2.38
CA PRO A 89 5.92 11.12 2.35
C PRO A 89 7.23 10.74 1.62
N LEU A 90 7.67 11.54 0.65
CA LEU A 90 8.75 11.18 -0.27
C LEU A 90 9.75 12.33 -0.42
N ARG A 91 11.04 11.99 -0.42
CA ARG A 91 12.11 13.00 -0.60
C ARG A 91 12.03 13.71 -1.94
N ALA A 92 11.62 13.00 -2.99
CA ALA A 92 11.50 13.53 -4.35
C ALA A 92 10.56 14.74 -4.42
N LEU A 93 9.51 14.77 -3.60
CA LEU A 93 8.53 15.86 -3.57
C LEU A 93 9.05 17.13 -2.87
N ASN A 94 10.13 17.04 -2.10
CA ASN A 94 10.59 18.17 -1.30
C ASN A 94 11.09 19.34 -2.14
N ASN A 95 11.82 19.05 -3.23
CA ASN A 95 12.37 20.10 -4.10
C ASN A 95 11.25 20.83 -4.85
N ASP A 96 10.28 20.10 -5.38
CA ASP A 96 9.10 20.66 -6.02
C ASP A 96 8.28 21.50 -5.01
N MET A 97 8.16 21.04 -3.77
CA MET A 97 7.49 21.79 -2.70
C MET A 97 8.20 23.11 -2.36
N VAL A 98 9.54 23.12 -2.31
CA VAL A 98 10.31 24.37 -2.10
C VAL A 98 9.97 25.36 -3.21
N LYS A 99 10.00 24.94 -4.48
CA LYS A 99 9.68 25.81 -5.61
C LYS A 99 8.24 26.35 -5.49
N ASN A 100 7.29 25.47 -5.18
CA ASN A 100 5.87 25.80 -5.03
C ASN A 100 5.58 26.75 -3.85
N LEU A 101 6.47 26.83 -2.86
CA LEU A 101 6.37 27.76 -1.72
C LEU A 101 7.13 29.07 -1.93
N MET A 102 8.32 29.01 -2.54
CA MET A 102 9.14 30.19 -2.76
C MET A 102 8.48 31.17 -3.73
N THR A 103 7.78 30.67 -4.75
CA THR A 103 7.03 31.50 -5.71
C THR A 103 5.96 32.36 -5.02
N PRO A 104 4.95 31.80 -4.32
CA PRO A 104 3.92 32.62 -3.66
C PRO A 104 4.51 33.53 -2.57
N LEU A 105 5.51 33.08 -1.81
CA LEU A 105 6.17 33.92 -0.81
C LEU A 105 6.77 35.18 -1.44
N LYS A 106 7.56 35.01 -2.51
CA LYS A 106 8.20 36.13 -3.22
C LYS A 106 7.16 37.08 -3.82
N GLU A 107 6.17 36.53 -4.53
CA GLU A 107 5.17 37.34 -5.23
C GLU A 107 4.24 38.10 -4.27
N ILE A 108 3.82 37.50 -3.15
CA ILE A 108 3.03 38.19 -2.12
C ILE A 108 3.82 39.36 -1.53
N ARG A 109 5.12 39.17 -1.28
CA ARG A 109 6.00 40.23 -0.76
C ARG A 109 6.18 41.37 -1.76
N GLU A 110 6.36 41.06 -3.04
CA GLU A 110 6.43 42.07 -4.12
C GLU A 110 5.10 42.83 -4.26
N TYR A 111 3.97 42.13 -4.18
CA TYR A 111 2.65 42.74 -4.21
C TYR A 111 2.42 43.66 -2.99
N ALA A 112 2.77 43.20 -1.78
CA ALA A 112 2.69 44.01 -0.57
C ALA A 112 3.56 45.28 -0.67
N LYS A 113 4.77 45.16 -1.23
CA LYS A 113 5.64 46.32 -1.47
C LYS A 113 5.02 47.34 -2.42
N SER A 114 4.28 46.88 -3.45
CA SER A 114 3.54 47.78 -4.35
C SER A 114 2.41 48.54 -3.65
N LEU A 115 1.91 48.01 -2.53
CA LEU A 115 0.93 48.66 -1.65
C LEU A 115 1.56 49.47 -0.50
N GLY A 116 2.89 49.65 -0.52
CA GLY A 116 3.61 50.40 0.53
C GLY A 116 3.85 49.62 1.82
N VAL A 117 3.63 48.30 1.84
CA VAL A 117 3.86 47.44 3.01
C VAL A 117 5.20 46.70 2.85
N GLU A 118 6.14 46.94 3.77
CA GLU A 118 7.41 46.21 3.82
C GLU A 118 7.27 44.94 4.68
N LEU A 119 7.39 43.78 4.02
CA LEU A 119 7.37 42.47 4.68
C LEU A 119 8.77 41.86 4.78
N PRO A 120 9.10 41.18 5.89
CA PRO A 120 10.35 40.45 6.03
C PRO A 120 10.40 39.22 5.11
N GLU A 121 11.58 38.64 4.96
CA GLU A 121 11.74 37.37 4.26
C GLU A 121 11.26 36.19 5.12
N VAL A 122 10.34 35.39 4.59
CA VAL A 122 9.94 34.11 5.19
C VAL A 122 10.88 33.01 4.69
N ARG A 123 11.85 32.62 5.53
CA ARG A 123 12.82 31.56 5.22
C ARG A 123 12.19 30.17 5.19
N VAL A 124 12.46 29.43 4.11
CA VAL A 124 12.06 28.02 3.93
C VAL A 124 13.31 27.16 3.78
N ALA A 125 13.37 25.99 4.42
CA ALA A 125 14.47 25.06 4.21
C ALA A 125 14.05 23.59 4.33
N VAL A 126 14.76 22.73 3.59
CA VAL A 126 14.56 21.28 3.58
C VAL A 126 15.57 20.61 4.50
N ARG A 127 15.08 19.78 5.45
CA ARG A 127 15.90 18.95 6.32
C ARG A 127 15.53 17.49 6.18
N THR A 128 16.36 16.73 5.47
CA THR A 128 16.25 15.28 5.31
C THR A 128 17.54 14.58 5.75
N SER A 129 17.63 13.27 5.54
CA SER A 129 18.89 12.53 5.64
C SER A 129 19.96 13.07 4.69
N ASP A 130 19.56 13.58 3.52
CA ASP A 130 20.45 13.99 2.43
C ASP A 130 21.02 15.40 2.65
N THR A 131 20.39 16.18 3.54
CA THR A 131 20.89 17.50 3.94
C THR A 131 22.28 17.35 4.58
N SER A 132 23.23 18.13 4.07
CA SER A 132 24.62 18.09 4.51
C SER A 132 24.78 18.51 5.98
N PRO A 133 25.86 18.06 6.67
CA PRO A 133 26.18 18.55 8.01
C PRO A 133 26.33 20.07 8.09
N TYR A 134 26.84 20.70 7.02
CA TYR A 134 26.99 22.14 6.90
C TYR A 134 25.62 22.86 6.94
N GLU A 135 24.69 22.45 6.08
CA GLU A 135 23.33 23.01 6.05
C GLU A 135 22.58 22.77 7.37
N LYS A 136 22.72 21.57 7.95
CA LYS A 136 22.15 21.25 9.28
C LYS A 136 22.68 22.18 10.37
N SER A 137 23.94 22.57 10.30
CA SER A 137 24.57 23.54 11.23
C SER A 137 24.10 24.97 10.97
N LYS A 138 23.96 25.36 9.69
CA LYS A 138 23.39 26.65 9.30
C LYS A 138 21.98 26.83 9.88
N MET A 139 21.12 25.81 9.75
CA MET A 139 19.76 25.82 10.30
C MET A 139 19.69 25.96 11.84
N VAL A 140 20.77 25.65 12.57
CA VAL A 140 20.81 25.89 14.03
C VAL A 140 21.09 27.36 14.33
N LYS A 141 21.95 28.00 13.53
CA LYS A 141 22.30 29.41 13.67
C LYS A 141 21.18 30.31 13.17
N GLU A 142 20.68 30.02 11.97
CA GLU A 142 19.63 30.73 11.26
C GLU A 142 18.54 29.73 10.86
N PRO A 143 17.58 29.43 11.77
CA PRO A 143 16.53 28.47 11.49
C PRO A 143 15.54 28.99 10.43
N PRO A 144 14.98 28.08 9.62
CA PRO A 144 13.89 28.44 8.72
C PRO A 144 12.61 28.71 9.52
N HIS A 145 11.72 29.56 9.00
CA HIS A 145 10.37 29.73 9.54
C HIS A 145 9.46 28.56 9.13
N ILE A 146 9.66 28.02 7.92
CA ILE A 146 8.99 26.82 7.40
C ILE A 146 10.02 25.70 7.18
N LEU A 147 9.91 24.63 7.94
CA LEU A 147 10.76 23.45 7.84
C LEU A 147 10.08 22.35 7.02
N ILE A 148 10.63 22.03 5.85
CA ILE A 148 10.20 20.88 5.03
C ILE A 148 11.03 19.66 5.44
N THR A 149 10.39 18.56 5.79
CA THR A 149 11.08 17.37 6.31
C THR A 149 10.33 16.07 5.99
N THR A 150 10.89 14.94 6.43
CA THR A 150 10.25 13.61 6.40
C THR A 150 9.97 13.13 7.82
N PRO A 151 9.07 12.15 8.04
CA PRO A 151 8.80 11.60 9.37
C PRO A 151 10.07 11.18 10.14
N GLU A 152 11.00 10.51 9.45
CA GLU A 152 12.25 10.01 10.04
C GLU A 152 13.18 11.17 10.44
N SER A 153 13.28 12.18 9.57
CA SER A 153 14.15 13.34 9.79
C SER A 153 13.62 14.25 10.90
N LEU A 154 12.30 14.38 11.03
CA LEU A 154 11.66 15.08 12.15
C LEU A 154 11.94 14.38 13.47
N THR A 155 11.82 13.05 13.51
CA THR A 155 12.10 12.22 14.69
C THR A 155 13.54 12.41 15.22
N ILE A 156 14.51 12.53 14.33
CA ILE A 156 15.90 12.85 14.69
C ILE A 156 16.02 14.31 15.16
N SER A 157 15.30 15.22 14.51
CA SER A 157 15.36 16.67 14.78
C SER A 157 14.82 17.04 16.16
N ILE A 158 13.72 16.44 16.61
CA ILE A 158 13.20 16.60 17.98
C ILE A 158 14.17 16.06 19.03
N THR A 159 14.99 15.07 18.68
CA THR A 159 15.96 14.45 19.59
C THR A 159 17.34 15.14 19.54
N ALA A 160 17.54 16.10 18.64
CA ALA A 160 18.80 16.82 18.48
C ALA A 160 18.85 18.03 19.45
N PRO A 161 19.69 18.04 20.50
CA PRO A 161 19.63 19.02 21.59
C PRO A 161 19.59 20.49 21.16
N LYS A 162 20.42 20.88 20.18
CA LYS A 162 20.45 22.28 19.71
C LYS A 162 19.29 22.65 18.80
N PHE A 163 18.84 21.71 17.97
CA PHE A 163 17.80 21.98 16.97
C PHE A 163 16.39 21.79 17.54
N ARG A 164 16.22 20.92 18.54
CA ARG A 164 15.00 20.76 19.34
C ARG A 164 14.50 22.11 19.87
N GLU A 165 15.41 22.93 20.39
CA GLU A 165 15.07 24.28 20.91
C GLU A 165 14.49 25.21 19.83
N LYS A 166 14.82 25.00 18.55
CA LYS A 166 14.26 25.78 17.44
C LYS A 166 12.84 25.35 17.06
N LEU A 167 12.39 24.19 17.54
CA LEU A 167 11.06 23.62 17.28
C LEU A 167 10.02 23.97 18.37
N ARG A 168 10.42 24.61 19.48
CA ARG A 168 9.50 24.98 20.58
C ARG A 168 8.40 25.95 20.16
N SER A 169 8.57 26.69 19.08
CA SER A 169 7.57 27.66 18.59
C SER A 169 6.76 27.15 17.42
N VAL A 170 6.83 25.85 17.13
CA VAL A 170 5.99 25.25 16.09
C VAL A 170 4.53 25.42 16.48
N LYS A 171 3.78 26.08 15.59
CA LYS A 171 2.33 26.27 15.72
C LYS A 171 1.58 25.49 14.64
N TRP A 172 2.20 25.25 13.49
CA TRP A 172 1.56 24.57 12.37
C TRP A 172 2.34 23.32 11.96
N VAL A 173 1.62 22.22 11.78
CA VAL A 173 2.16 21.02 11.14
C VAL A 173 1.28 20.65 9.96
N ILE A 174 1.88 20.53 8.79
CA ILE A 174 1.22 20.08 7.57
C ILE A 174 1.72 18.67 7.27
N VAL A 175 0.80 17.70 7.15
CA VAL A 175 1.09 16.33 6.75
C VAL A 175 0.54 16.11 5.35
N ASP A 176 1.42 16.09 4.35
CA ASP A 176 1.03 15.87 2.96
C ASP A 176 0.92 14.39 2.62
N GLU A 177 0.04 14.09 1.67
CA GLU A 177 -0.37 12.74 1.25
C GLU A 177 -0.50 11.77 2.43
N ILE A 178 -1.26 12.18 3.46
CA ILE A 178 -1.39 11.45 4.72
C ILE A 178 -1.86 10.00 4.54
N HIS A 179 -2.57 9.70 3.44
CA HIS A 179 -3.04 8.35 3.12
C HIS A 179 -1.90 7.34 2.87
N GLU A 180 -0.79 7.79 2.31
CA GLU A 180 0.40 6.96 2.08
C GLU A 180 1.15 6.68 3.39
N ILE A 181 1.12 7.64 4.30
CA ILE A 181 1.86 7.54 5.55
C ILE A 181 1.05 6.75 6.59
N ALA A 182 -0.25 7.02 6.72
CA ALA A 182 -1.12 6.46 7.76
C ALA A 182 -1.21 4.93 7.72
N SER A 183 -1.22 4.33 6.53
CA SER A 183 -1.32 2.89 6.32
C SER A 183 -0.01 2.11 6.55
N SER A 184 1.03 2.76 7.08
CA SER A 184 2.37 2.18 7.23
C SER A 184 2.96 2.40 8.62
N LYS A 185 4.02 1.65 8.95
CA LYS A 185 4.85 1.90 10.15
C LYS A 185 5.50 3.28 10.16
N ARG A 186 5.66 3.94 9.00
CA ARG A 186 6.09 5.34 8.93
C ARG A 186 5.04 6.28 9.52
N GLY A 187 3.76 5.94 9.38
CA GLY A 187 2.65 6.64 10.03
C GLY A 187 2.65 6.46 11.53
N ALA A 188 2.90 5.25 12.03
CA ALA A 188 3.05 5.03 13.47
C ALA A 188 4.23 5.83 14.06
N LEU A 189 5.34 5.91 13.33
CA LEU A 189 6.49 6.74 13.70
C LEU A 189 6.09 8.23 13.74
N LEU A 190 5.41 8.69 12.69
CA LEU A 190 4.95 10.09 12.60
C LEU A 190 3.98 10.43 13.72
N SER A 191 2.95 9.61 13.94
CA SER A 191 1.90 9.84 14.94
C SER A 191 2.50 10.03 16.33
N LEU A 192 3.44 9.15 16.73
CA LEU A 192 4.18 9.31 17.99
C LEU A 192 5.07 10.57 18.01
N THR A 193 5.76 10.86 16.91
CA THR A 193 6.64 12.04 16.79
C THR A 193 5.86 13.35 16.88
N LEU A 194 4.62 13.39 16.38
CA LEU A 194 3.73 14.54 16.53
C LEU A 194 3.35 14.75 17.99
N GLU A 195 3.07 13.70 18.77
CA GLU A 195 2.76 13.83 20.19
C GLU A 195 3.97 14.29 21.03
N ARG A 196 5.19 13.86 20.68
CA ARG A 196 6.41 14.43 21.28
C ARG A 196 6.66 15.88 20.88
N LEU A 197 6.30 16.26 19.67
CA LEU A 197 6.40 17.65 19.23
C LEU A 197 5.36 18.52 19.94
N GLU A 198 4.15 18.02 20.15
CA GLU A 198 3.09 18.64 20.97
C GLU A 198 3.61 18.90 22.39
N GLU A 199 4.21 17.89 23.03
CA GLU A 199 4.77 17.98 24.38
C GLU A 199 5.99 18.92 24.47
N LEU A 200 6.68 19.15 23.35
CA LEU A 200 7.82 20.08 23.27
C LEU A 200 7.37 21.52 23.01
N SER A 201 6.29 21.72 22.27
CA SER A 201 5.88 23.04 21.80
C SER A 201 5.34 23.89 22.94
N GLU A 202 5.63 25.19 22.87
CA GLU A 202 5.07 26.23 23.74
C GLU A 202 3.66 26.65 23.27
N ASN A 203 3.24 26.22 22.09
CA ASN A 203 1.93 26.48 21.52
C ASN A 203 1.14 25.18 21.33
N GLU A 204 -0.19 25.26 21.39
CA GLU A 204 -1.03 24.20 20.84
C GLU A 204 -0.79 24.09 19.33
N ILE A 205 -0.47 22.88 18.85
CA ILE A 205 -0.11 22.67 17.45
C ILE A 205 -1.38 22.45 16.64
N GLN A 206 -1.59 23.32 15.66
CA GLN A 206 -2.57 23.13 14.62
C GLN A 206 -2.03 22.16 13.55
N ARG A 207 -2.76 21.07 13.30
CA ARG A 207 -2.41 20.03 12.34
C ARG A 207 -3.32 20.09 11.11
N VAL A 208 -2.70 20.16 9.94
CA VAL A 208 -3.37 20.19 8.63
C VAL A 208 -2.96 18.97 7.82
N GLY A 209 -3.89 18.08 7.51
CA GLY A 209 -3.65 16.91 6.68
C GLY A 209 -4.09 17.16 5.24
N LEU A 210 -3.29 16.72 4.28
CA LEU A 210 -3.64 16.74 2.85
C LEU A 210 -3.74 15.31 2.34
N SER A 211 -4.83 14.99 1.64
CA SER A 211 -5.05 13.68 1.04
C SER A 211 -5.75 13.79 -0.30
N ALA A 212 -5.43 12.90 -1.25
CA ALA A 212 -6.18 12.81 -2.51
C ALA A 212 -7.52 12.09 -2.30
N THR A 213 -7.45 10.81 -1.94
CA THR A 213 -8.58 9.87 -1.93
C THR A 213 -8.34 8.82 -0.86
N ILE A 214 -9.01 8.93 0.29
CA ILE A 214 -8.94 7.92 1.35
C ILE A 214 -10.29 7.75 2.03
N SER A 215 -10.51 6.57 2.62
CA SER A 215 -11.71 6.21 3.39
C SER A 215 -11.33 5.26 4.53
N PRO A 216 -11.93 5.39 5.73
CA PRO A 216 -12.81 6.47 6.18
C PRO A 216 -12.03 7.77 6.42
N LEU A 217 -12.64 8.94 6.21
CA LEU A 217 -11.97 10.22 6.47
C LEU A 217 -11.84 10.48 7.98
N GLU A 218 -12.75 9.95 8.77
CA GLU A 218 -12.82 10.09 10.22
C GLU A 218 -11.62 9.42 10.89
N ASP A 219 -11.28 8.21 10.49
CA ASP A 219 -10.12 7.47 11.01
C ASP A 219 -8.81 8.20 10.68
N ILE A 220 -8.72 8.80 9.49
CA ILE A 220 -7.55 9.58 9.07
C ILE A 220 -7.48 10.93 9.77
N ALA A 221 -8.62 11.57 10.02
CA ALA A 221 -8.70 12.77 10.81
C ALA A 221 -8.23 12.49 12.24
N GLN A 222 -8.67 11.39 12.86
CA GLN A 222 -8.20 10.94 14.17
C GLN A 222 -6.72 10.57 14.15
N PHE A 223 -6.22 9.94 13.09
CA PHE A 223 -4.80 9.65 12.92
C PHE A 223 -3.94 10.91 12.89
N LEU A 224 -4.38 11.95 12.16
CA LEU A 224 -3.72 13.25 12.06
C LEU A 224 -3.64 13.93 13.44
N VAL A 225 -4.77 14.03 14.13
CA VAL A 225 -4.90 14.87 15.33
C VAL A 225 -4.62 14.15 16.64
N GLY A 226 -4.65 12.83 16.67
CA GLY A 226 -4.48 12.04 17.88
C GLY A 226 -5.61 12.25 18.90
N PHE A 227 -5.30 11.96 20.15
CA PHE A 227 -6.21 11.90 21.29
C PHE A 227 -5.72 12.79 22.42
N ASP A 228 -6.65 13.28 23.24
CA ASP A 228 -6.34 13.95 24.50
C ASP A 228 -5.93 12.94 25.60
N ASN A 229 -5.61 13.46 26.79
CA ASN A 229 -5.22 12.61 27.93
C ASN A 229 -6.37 11.72 28.45
N ASP A 230 -7.62 12.10 28.18
CA ASP A 230 -8.82 11.36 28.60
C ASP A 230 -9.21 10.31 27.55
N GLY A 231 -8.46 10.18 26.47
CA GLY A 231 -8.67 9.21 25.40
C GLY A 231 -9.73 9.63 24.38
N ARG A 232 -10.15 10.90 24.35
CA ARG A 232 -11.09 11.41 23.34
C ARG A 232 -10.30 11.93 22.13
N PRO A 233 -10.79 11.72 20.90
CA PRO A 233 -10.13 12.24 19.71
C PRO A 233 -10.13 13.77 19.73
N ARG A 234 -9.00 14.40 19.40
CA ARG A 234 -8.94 15.86 19.26
C ARG A 234 -9.86 16.30 18.11
N LYS A 235 -10.40 17.51 18.18
CA LYS A 235 -11.30 18.03 17.13
C LYS A 235 -10.55 18.21 15.82
N CYS A 236 -11.18 17.80 14.72
CA CYS A 236 -10.67 17.96 13.36
C CYS A 236 -11.84 18.28 12.41
N SER A 237 -11.73 19.38 11.68
CA SER A 237 -12.65 19.72 10.59
C SER A 237 -12.27 18.95 9.32
N ILE A 238 -13.20 18.21 8.74
CA ILE A 238 -12.98 17.50 7.47
C ILE A 238 -13.52 18.35 6.32
N VAL A 239 -12.66 18.65 5.35
CA VAL A 239 -13.02 19.27 4.07
C VAL A 239 -12.98 18.19 3.01
N ASP A 240 -14.15 17.63 2.68
CA ASP A 240 -14.29 16.60 1.65
C ASP A 240 -14.63 17.20 0.29
N ALA A 241 -13.65 17.18 -0.60
CA ALA A 241 -13.74 17.61 -1.98
C ALA A 241 -13.20 16.52 -2.94
N ARG A 242 -13.24 15.25 -2.53
CA ARG A 242 -12.69 14.08 -3.29
C ARG A 242 -13.28 13.93 -4.70
N PHE A 243 -14.49 14.45 -4.94
CA PHE A 243 -15.25 14.24 -6.17
C PHE A 243 -15.59 15.54 -6.91
N VAL A 244 -14.83 16.62 -6.66
CA VAL A 244 -15.04 17.91 -7.33
C VAL A 244 -14.67 17.85 -8.82
N LYS A 245 -13.70 17.02 -9.19
CA LYS A 245 -13.28 16.85 -10.58
C LYS A 245 -14.11 15.76 -11.27
N PRO A 246 -14.76 16.06 -12.41
CA PRO A 246 -15.53 15.05 -13.15
C PRO A 246 -14.60 14.00 -13.78
N MET A 247 -15.06 12.75 -13.83
CA MET A 247 -14.31 11.63 -14.39
C MET A 247 -15.14 10.92 -15.47
N GLU A 248 -14.50 10.59 -16.58
CA GLU A 248 -15.06 9.74 -17.63
C GLU A 248 -14.29 8.41 -17.62
N LEU A 249 -14.97 7.35 -17.20
CA LEU A 249 -14.38 6.02 -17.04
C LEU A 249 -15.01 5.04 -18.03
N THR A 250 -14.17 4.45 -18.86
CA THR A 250 -14.58 3.52 -19.92
C THR A 250 -13.92 2.16 -19.71
N VAL A 251 -14.75 1.13 -19.56
CA VAL A 251 -14.30 -0.26 -19.55
C VAL A 251 -14.18 -0.75 -20.98
N VAL A 252 -13.06 -1.39 -21.31
CA VAL A 252 -12.78 -1.88 -22.67
C VAL A 252 -12.35 -3.33 -22.61
N ALA A 253 -13.09 -4.20 -23.29
CA ALA A 253 -12.67 -5.56 -23.58
C ALA A 253 -12.07 -5.63 -24.99
N PRO A 254 -11.08 -6.53 -25.22
CA PRO A 254 -10.56 -6.78 -26.56
C PRO A 254 -11.68 -7.20 -27.54
N ARG A 255 -11.60 -6.78 -28.80
CA ARG A 255 -12.59 -7.11 -29.86
C ARG A 255 -12.44 -8.54 -30.41
N VAL A 256 -12.23 -9.50 -29.52
CA VAL A 256 -12.16 -10.93 -29.80
C VAL A 256 -12.76 -11.67 -28.62
N ASP A 257 -13.28 -12.88 -28.85
CA ASP A 257 -13.74 -13.73 -27.76
C ASP A 257 -12.56 -14.05 -26.81
N MET A 258 -12.72 -13.74 -25.53
CA MET A 258 -11.64 -13.85 -24.53
C MET A 258 -11.31 -15.30 -24.14
N VAL A 259 -12.03 -16.29 -24.67
CA VAL A 259 -11.92 -17.72 -24.34
C VAL A 259 -11.53 -18.53 -25.57
N GLU A 260 -12.25 -18.33 -26.68
CA GLU A 260 -12.02 -19.08 -27.92
C GLU A 260 -10.81 -18.57 -28.70
N ALA A 261 -10.48 -17.27 -28.58
CA ALA A 261 -9.33 -16.72 -29.27
C ALA A 261 -8.03 -17.31 -28.71
N SER A 262 -7.09 -17.63 -29.62
CA SER A 262 -5.75 -18.03 -29.20
C SER A 262 -5.08 -16.93 -28.37
N ALA A 263 -4.14 -17.33 -27.52
CA ALA A 263 -3.41 -16.41 -26.66
C ALA A 263 -2.75 -15.26 -27.46
N GLU A 264 -2.23 -15.57 -28.64
CA GLU A 264 -1.59 -14.64 -29.57
C GLU A 264 -2.62 -13.65 -30.14
N LYS A 265 -3.80 -14.13 -30.55
CA LYS A 265 -4.88 -13.29 -31.10
C LYS A 265 -5.45 -12.34 -30.05
N LEU A 266 -5.68 -12.82 -28.82
CA LEU A 266 -6.13 -11.98 -27.71
C LEU A 266 -5.09 -10.93 -27.33
N ASN A 267 -3.80 -11.31 -27.27
CA ASN A 267 -2.72 -10.36 -27.03
C ASN A 267 -2.68 -9.27 -28.10
N ALA A 268 -2.74 -9.63 -29.39
CA ALA A 268 -2.78 -8.67 -30.48
C ALA A 268 -3.96 -7.70 -30.34
N ALA A 269 -5.15 -8.20 -30.01
CA ALA A 269 -6.35 -7.37 -29.81
C ALA A 269 -6.22 -6.38 -28.64
N ILE A 270 -5.58 -6.78 -27.53
CA ILE A 270 -5.29 -5.89 -26.39
C ILE A 270 -4.34 -4.75 -26.82
N TYR A 271 -3.26 -5.08 -27.52
CA TYR A 271 -2.29 -4.09 -27.96
C TYR A 271 -2.85 -3.15 -29.03
N GLU A 272 -3.71 -3.64 -29.92
CA GLU A 272 -4.41 -2.78 -30.90
C GLU A 272 -5.36 -1.82 -30.19
N THR A 273 -6.12 -2.30 -29.19
CA THR A 273 -6.98 -1.45 -28.36
C THR A 273 -6.16 -0.36 -27.65
N LEU A 274 -5.00 -0.74 -27.09
CA LEU A 274 -4.11 0.21 -26.42
C LEU A 274 -3.57 1.27 -27.41
N LYS A 275 -3.15 0.84 -28.60
CA LYS A 275 -2.71 1.73 -29.68
C LYS A 275 -3.82 2.71 -30.10
N GLU A 276 -5.05 2.24 -30.33
CA GLU A 276 -6.19 3.09 -30.69
C GLU A 276 -6.42 4.21 -29.65
N VAL A 277 -6.28 3.90 -28.36
CA VAL A 277 -6.43 4.90 -27.29
C VAL A 277 -5.28 5.91 -27.30
N VAL A 278 -4.04 5.44 -27.47
CA VAL A 278 -2.84 6.31 -27.53
C VAL A 278 -2.91 7.25 -28.75
N GLU A 279 -3.36 6.76 -29.90
CA GLU A 279 -3.49 7.57 -31.12
C GLU A 279 -4.49 8.72 -30.94
N LYS A 280 -5.62 8.50 -30.24
CA LYS A 280 -6.68 9.49 -29.97
C LYS A 280 -6.28 10.66 -29.08
N HIS A 281 -5.18 10.57 -28.34
CA HIS A 281 -4.78 11.57 -27.33
C HIS A 281 -3.39 12.11 -27.61
N ARG A 282 -3.08 13.35 -27.22
CA ARG A 282 -1.73 13.91 -27.43
C ARG A 282 -0.72 13.21 -26.51
N THR A 283 -1.07 13.05 -25.23
CA THR A 283 -0.24 12.35 -24.25
C THR A 283 -1.08 11.38 -23.42
N THR A 284 -0.67 10.11 -23.40
CA THR A 284 -1.35 9.04 -22.65
C THR A 284 -0.45 8.46 -21.56
N LEU A 285 -0.93 8.40 -20.32
CA LEU A 285 -0.25 7.70 -19.23
C LEU A 285 -0.83 6.28 -19.07
N ILE A 286 0.00 5.26 -19.23
CA ILE A 286 -0.41 3.84 -19.20
C ILE A 286 0.14 3.21 -17.92
N PHE A 287 -0.74 2.75 -17.04
CA PHE A 287 -0.35 2.01 -15.85
C PHE A 287 -0.40 0.50 -16.08
N THR A 288 0.63 -0.19 -15.59
CA THR A 288 0.72 -1.66 -15.54
C THR A 288 0.99 -2.11 -14.11
N ASN A 289 0.65 -3.35 -13.78
CA ASN A 289 0.77 -3.84 -12.40
C ASN A 289 2.17 -4.34 -12.00
N THR A 290 3.08 -4.56 -12.95
CA THR A 290 4.44 -5.05 -12.67
C THR A 290 5.49 -4.27 -13.46
N ARG A 291 6.73 -4.22 -12.95
CA ARG A 291 7.83 -3.52 -13.64
C ARG A 291 8.16 -4.20 -14.97
N SER A 292 8.11 -5.52 -14.98
CA SER A 292 8.29 -6.31 -16.21
C SER A 292 7.21 -6.11 -17.26
N SER A 293 5.97 -5.86 -16.83
CA SER A 293 4.88 -5.51 -17.75
C SER A 293 5.10 -4.10 -18.33
N THR A 294 5.60 -3.16 -17.53
CA THR A 294 5.93 -1.80 -17.97
C THR A 294 6.90 -1.84 -19.16
N GLU A 295 8.03 -2.53 -18.99
CA GLU A 295 9.07 -2.64 -20.04
C GLU A 295 8.56 -3.38 -21.28
N ARG A 296 7.81 -4.47 -21.10
CA ARG A 296 7.24 -5.25 -22.20
C ARG A 296 6.24 -4.44 -23.03
N VAL A 297 5.36 -3.69 -22.37
CA VAL A 297 4.37 -2.84 -23.04
C VAL A 297 5.06 -1.69 -23.77
N ALA A 298 6.03 -1.03 -23.13
CA ALA A 298 6.82 0.02 -23.77
C ALA A 298 7.52 -0.48 -25.03
N PHE A 299 8.20 -1.63 -24.96
CA PHE A 299 8.86 -2.24 -26.12
C PHE A 299 7.89 -2.59 -27.26
N LYS A 300 6.76 -3.23 -26.96
CA LYS A 300 5.78 -3.61 -27.99
C LYS A 300 5.12 -2.39 -28.64
N LEU A 301 4.72 -1.39 -27.85
CA LEU A 301 4.18 -0.14 -28.39
C LEU A 301 5.20 0.60 -29.25
N LYS A 302 6.47 0.72 -28.82
CA LYS A 302 7.55 1.31 -29.63
C LYS A 302 7.64 0.63 -31.01
N ARG A 303 7.57 -0.70 -31.06
CA ARG A 303 7.60 -1.46 -32.32
C ARG A 303 6.38 -1.18 -33.20
N MET A 304 5.17 -1.23 -32.63
CA MET A 304 3.94 -0.99 -33.38
C MET A 304 3.89 0.43 -33.97
N PHE A 305 4.34 1.45 -33.24
CA PHE A 305 4.38 2.83 -33.75
C PHE A 305 5.48 3.03 -34.81
N LYS A 306 6.60 2.32 -34.70
CA LYS A 306 7.66 2.32 -35.72
C LYS A 306 7.18 1.75 -37.06
N GLU A 307 6.44 0.64 -37.01
CA GLU A 307 5.92 -0.05 -38.20
C GLU A 307 4.87 0.80 -38.95
N ASN A 308 4.24 1.78 -38.29
CA ASN A 308 3.23 2.69 -38.87
C ASN A 308 3.77 4.06 -39.31
N GLY A 309 5.08 4.28 -39.32
CA GLY A 309 5.70 5.49 -39.88
C GLY A 309 5.63 6.76 -39.02
N ILE A 310 5.43 6.65 -37.70
CA ILE A 310 5.38 7.81 -36.78
C ILE A 310 6.81 8.17 -36.29
N GLU A 311 7.18 9.44 -36.43
CA GLU A 311 8.56 9.97 -36.52
C GLU A 311 9.42 10.06 -35.22
N SER A 312 9.05 9.45 -34.08
CA SER A 312 10.01 9.41 -32.96
C SER A 312 9.76 8.26 -31.99
N LEU A 313 10.69 7.29 -31.97
CA LEU A 313 10.77 6.22 -30.96
C LEU A 313 10.96 6.76 -29.53
N ASP A 314 11.44 8.00 -29.40
CA ASP A 314 11.72 8.68 -28.13
C ASP A 314 10.46 9.32 -27.51
N SER A 315 9.31 9.22 -28.20
CA SER A 315 8.01 9.74 -27.71
C SER A 315 7.26 8.76 -26.81
N ILE A 316 7.73 7.51 -26.68
CA ILE A 316 7.17 6.48 -25.80
C ILE A 316 8.23 6.12 -24.78
N GLU A 317 7.97 6.20 -23.48
CA GLU A 317 8.98 5.82 -22.47
C GLU A 317 8.42 5.00 -21.30
N ALA A 318 9.27 4.18 -20.70
CA ALA A 318 8.98 3.45 -19.47
C ALA A 318 9.39 4.28 -18.25
N HIS A 319 8.64 4.15 -17.15
CA HIS A 319 8.95 4.81 -15.88
C HIS A 319 8.63 3.89 -14.69
N HIS A 320 9.66 3.42 -13.98
CA HIS A 320 9.51 2.63 -12.76
C HIS A 320 10.70 2.79 -11.80
N SER A 321 10.54 2.33 -10.55
CA SER A 321 11.53 2.52 -9.47
C SER A 321 12.91 1.90 -9.73
N SER A 322 13.02 0.89 -10.59
CA SER A 322 14.31 0.28 -10.95
C SER A 322 15.15 1.12 -11.93
N LEU A 323 14.60 2.19 -12.49
CA LEU A 323 15.36 3.14 -13.34
C LEU A 323 16.20 4.08 -12.46
N SER A 324 17.34 4.51 -13.00
CA SER A 324 18.18 5.50 -12.33
C SER A 324 17.42 6.82 -12.13
N ARG A 325 17.82 7.59 -11.11
CA ARG A 325 17.20 8.88 -10.81
C ARG A 325 17.24 9.84 -12.00
N ASP A 326 18.36 9.87 -12.71
CA ASP A 326 18.56 10.80 -13.82
C ASP A 326 17.65 10.46 -15.00
N VAL A 327 17.49 9.17 -15.32
CA VAL A 327 16.54 8.70 -16.35
C VAL A 327 15.10 9.03 -15.97
N ARG A 328 14.72 8.82 -14.70
CA ARG A 328 13.37 9.18 -14.23
C ARG A 328 13.10 10.68 -14.36
N LEU A 329 14.03 11.51 -13.93
CA LEU A 329 13.92 12.98 -14.03
C LEU A 329 13.82 13.44 -15.50
N GLU A 330 14.56 12.82 -16.41
CA GLU A 330 14.49 13.10 -17.84
C GLU A 330 13.09 12.80 -18.40
N VAL A 331 12.54 11.61 -18.10
CA VAL A 331 11.19 11.21 -18.53
C VAL A 331 10.13 12.15 -17.92
N GLU A 332 10.24 12.48 -16.64
CA GLU A 332 9.34 13.43 -15.96
C GLU A 332 9.39 14.83 -16.60
N ASN A 333 10.57 15.32 -16.98
CA ASN A 333 10.71 16.61 -17.66
C ASN A 333 10.12 16.58 -19.08
N LYS A 334 10.40 15.52 -19.86
CA LYS A 334 9.80 15.32 -21.19
C LYS A 334 8.27 15.26 -21.11
N LEU A 335 7.72 14.64 -20.07
CA LEU A 335 6.28 14.59 -19.81
C LEU A 335 5.73 15.98 -19.47
N LYS A 336 6.40 16.71 -18.56
CA LYS A 336 6.04 18.10 -18.20
C LYS A 336 6.01 19.04 -19.40
N GLU A 337 6.93 18.86 -20.33
CA GLU A 337 7.04 19.64 -21.56
C GLU A 337 6.07 19.19 -22.68
N GLY A 338 5.28 18.12 -22.46
CA GLY A 338 4.33 17.60 -23.44
C GLY A 338 5.00 17.02 -24.69
N LYS A 339 6.21 16.46 -24.55
CA LYS A 339 7.02 15.86 -25.62
C LYS A 339 6.76 14.36 -25.81
N LEU A 340 6.07 13.72 -24.87
CA LEU A 340 5.79 12.28 -24.90
C LEU A 340 4.39 12.01 -25.41
N LYS A 341 4.26 11.05 -26.34
CA LYS A 341 2.99 10.49 -26.81
C LYS A 341 2.42 9.50 -25.81
N ALA A 342 3.29 8.68 -25.21
CA ALA A 342 2.89 7.75 -24.16
C ALA A 342 3.98 7.57 -23.10
N VAL A 343 3.56 7.41 -21.84
CA VAL A 343 4.44 6.95 -20.76
C VAL A 343 3.84 5.71 -20.14
N ILE A 344 4.61 4.64 -20.02
CA ILE A 344 4.19 3.42 -19.36
C ILE A 344 4.81 3.42 -17.98
N SER A 345 4.01 3.28 -16.92
CA SER A 345 4.49 3.22 -15.54
C SER A 345 3.92 2.05 -14.76
N SER A 346 4.66 1.62 -13.73
CA SER A 346 4.14 0.69 -12.72
C SER A 346 3.33 1.44 -11.65
N THR A 347 3.92 1.73 -10.50
CA THR A 347 3.30 2.54 -9.42
C THR A 347 3.98 3.90 -9.23
N SER A 348 5.10 4.14 -9.92
CA SER A 348 5.96 5.30 -9.62
C SER A 348 5.39 6.66 -10.02
N LEU A 349 4.51 6.74 -11.02
CA LEU A 349 3.81 7.99 -11.42
C LEU A 349 2.39 8.09 -10.86
N GLU A 350 2.02 7.19 -9.94
CA GLU A 350 0.71 7.18 -9.29
C GLU A 350 0.53 8.39 -8.34
N LEU A 351 1.63 8.83 -7.72
CA LEU A 351 1.62 9.79 -6.62
C LEU A 351 2.33 11.11 -6.94
N GLY A 352 1.74 12.19 -6.45
CA GLY A 352 2.41 13.41 -5.95
C GLY A 352 3.20 14.31 -6.90
N ILE A 353 3.64 13.83 -8.07
CA ILE A 353 4.39 14.65 -9.02
C ILE A 353 3.39 15.45 -9.86
N ASP A 354 3.64 16.76 -10.01
CA ASP A 354 2.98 17.56 -11.04
C ASP A 354 3.51 17.11 -12.41
N VAL A 355 2.89 16.08 -12.98
CA VAL A 355 3.38 15.39 -14.18
C VAL A 355 3.15 16.18 -15.47
N GLY A 356 2.61 17.39 -15.42
CA GLY A 356 2.32 18.20 -16.62
C GLY A 356 1.32 17.52 -17.56
N TYR A 357 1.39 17.78 -18.87
CA TYR A 357 0.28 17.59 -19.82
C TYR A 357 -0.14 16.12 -20.06
N ILE A 358 -1.28 15.66 -19.51
CA ILE A 358 -1.83 14.30 -19.69
C ILE A 358 -3.32 14.40 -20.05
N ASP A 359 -3.70 13.94 -21.25
CA ASP A 359 -5.08 13.97 -21.71
C ASP A 359 -5.89 12.76 -21.23
N ALA A 360 -5.26 11.59 -21.16
CA ALA A 360 -5.91 10.34 -20.81
C ALA A 360 -4.99 9.39 -20.05
N VAL A 361 -5.61 8.57 -19.20
CA VAL A 361 -4.96 7.48 -18.50
C VAL A 361 -5.51 6.15 -18.98
N VAL A 362 -4.63 5.17 -19.18
CA VAL A 362 -4.99 3.78 -19.44
C VAL A 362 -4.55 2.93 -18.26
N LEU A 363 -5.46 2.11 -17.72
CA LEU A 363 -5.15 1.06 -16.77
C LEU A 363 -5.18 -0.27 -17.53
N LEU A 364 -4.01 -0.88 -17.74
CA LEU A 364 -3.92 -2.20 -18.36
C LEU A 364 -4.06 -3.25 -17.27
N SER A 365 -5.21 -3.95 -17.25
CA SER A 365 -5.73 -4.73 -16.12
C SER A 365 -6.20 -3.87 -14.94
N SER A 366 -6.98 -4.49 -14.06
CA SER A 366 -7.49 -3.88 -12.85
C SER A 366 -6.38 -3.27 -11.96
N PRO A 367 -6.61 -2.07 -11.39
CA PRO A 367 -5.72 -1.46 -10.39
C PRO A 367 -5.89 -2.05 -8.98
N LYS A 368 -6.73 -3.10 -8.82
CA LYS A 368 -6.92 -3.89 -7.59
C LYS A 368 -7.52 -3.12 -6.41
N SER A 369 -7.94 -1.88 -6.63
CA SER A 369 -8.65 -1.03 -5.66
C SER A 369 -9.23 0.20 -6.37
N VAL A 370 -10.37 0.69 -5.89
CA VAL A 370 -11.03 1.92 -6.36
C VAL A 370 -10.18 3.16 -6.05
N THR A 371 -9.51 3.17 -4.90
CA THR A 371 -8.64 4.29 -4.51
C THR A 371 -7.53 4.52 -5.53
N ARG A 372 -6.82 3.45 -5.94
CA ARG A 372 -5.77 3.55 -6.97
C ARG A 372 -6.34 3.91 -8.35
N LEU A 373 -7.53 3.40 -8.70
CA LEU A 373 -8.22 3.78 -9.93
C LEU A 373 -8.37 5.30 -10.01
N ILE A 374 -8.91 5.93 -8.95
CA ILE A 374 -9.17 7.37 -8.93
C ILE A 374 -7.87 8.16 -8.89
N GLN A 375 -6.86 7.73 -8.14
CA GLN A 375 -5.56 8.42 -8.08
C GLN A 375 -4.83 8.41 -9.43
N ARG A 376 -4.82 7.25 -10.09
CA ARG A 376 -4.20 7.06 -11.40
C ARG A 376 -4.93 7.85 -12.47
N VAL A 377 -6.25 7.71 -12.57
CA VAL A 377 -7.04 8.46 -13.58
C VAL A 377 -7.06 9.95 -13.28
N GLY A 378 -7.01 10.36 -12.01
CA GLY A 378 -6.90 11.76 -11.59
C GLY A 378 -5.63 12.48 -12.08
N ARG A 379 -4.66 11.75 -12.66
CA ARG A 379 -3.50 12.32 -13.35
C ARG A 379 -3.86 12.97 -14.69
N SER A 380 -4.98 12.60 -15.33
CA SER A 380 -5.43 13.26 -16.57
C SER A 380 -6.23 14.52 -16.29
N GLY A 381 -6.10 15.52 -17.17
CA GLY A 381 -6.73 16.84 -17.06
C GLY A 381 -5.99 17.79 -16.10
N HIS A 382 -5.77 19.03 -16.51
CA HIS A 382 -4.89 19.98 -15.83
C HIS A 382 -5.61 20.82 -14.79
N ASN A 383 -6.81 21.25 -15.12
CA ASN A 383 -7.60 22.15 -14.30
C ASN A 383 -8.63 21.38 -13.48
N VAL A 384 -9.10 22.01 -12.41
CA VAL A 384 -10.18 21.49 -11.54
C VAL A 384 -11.46 21.19 -12.33
N ARG A 385 -11.68 21.93 -13.42
CA ARG A 385 -12.86 21.82 -14.29
C ARG A 385 -12.67 20.85 -15.46
N ASP A 386 -11.45 20.38 -15.71
CA ASP A 386 -11.19 19.44 -16.79
C ASP A 386 -11.69 18.04 -16.41
N VAL A 387 -12.23 17.31 -17.39
CA VAL A 387 -12.66 15.92 -17.20
C VAL A 387 -11.45 15.00 -17.22
N SER A 388 -11.26 14.22 -16.15
CA SER A 388 -10.26 13.16 -16.13
C SER A 388 -10.76 11.94 -16.91
N LYS A 389 -10.14 11.65 -18.05
CA LYS A 389 -10.44 10.49 -18.89
C LYS A 389 -9.61 9.27 -18.48
N GLY A 390 -10.28 8.14 -18.28
CA GLY A 390 -9.69 6.86 -17.89
C GLY A 390 -10.24 5.70 -18.72
N TYR A 391 -9.34 4.90 -19.31
CA TYR A 391 -9.67 3.66 -20.02
C TYR A 391 -9.14 2.47 -19.24
N LEU A 392 -10.01 1.51 -18.91
CA LEU A 392 -9.63 0.30 -18.22
C LEU A 392 -9.72 -0.89 -19.19
N ILE A 393 -8.56 -1.38 -19.61
CA ILE A 393 -8.47 -2.45 -20.61
C ILE A 393 -8.34 -3.80 -19.90
N ALA A 394 -9.36 -4.64 -20.03
CA ALA A 394 -9.38 -5.96 -19.43
C ALA A 394 -8.47 -6.95 -20.17
N VAL A 395 -7.76 -7.80 -19.43
CA VAL A 395 -6.80 -8.77 -20.01
C VAL A 395 -7.24 -10.23 -19.94
N ASP A 396 -8.26 -10.54 -19.13
CA ASP A 396 -8.95 -11.83 -19.03
C ASP A 396 -10.39 -11.66 -18.49
N ARG A 397 -11.16 -12.75 -18.39
CA ARG A 397 -12.58 -12.70 -17.99
C ARG A 397 -12.80 -12.31 -16.52
N ASP A 398 -11.95 -12.75 -15.60
CA ASP A 398 -12.04 -12.35 -14.19
C ASP A 398 -11.69 -10.86 -14.04
N ASP A 399 -10.65 -10.43 -14.75
CA ASP A 399 -10.21 -9.04 -14.80
C ASP A 399 -11.28 -8.12 -15.40
N LEU A 400 -12.04 -8.56 -16.40
CA LEU A 400 -13.18 -7.80 -16.96
C LEU A 400 -14.27 -7.53 -15.92
N ILE A 401 -14.66 -8.55 -15.15
CA ILE A 401 -15.60 -8.39 -14.04
C ILE A 401 -15.02 -7.41 -13.00
N GLU A 402 -13.77 -7.61 -12.60
CA GLU A 402 -13.11 -6.77 -11.60
C GLU A 402 -13.06 -5.30 -12.04
N VAL A 403 -12.64 -5.03 -13.28
CA VAL A 403 -12.60 -3.68 -13.87
C VAL A 403 -14.00 -3.06 -13.95
N ALA A 404 -15.03 -3.82 -14.34
CA ALA A 404 -16.41 -3.33 -14.39
C ALA A 404 -16.92 -2.92 -13.01
N VAL A 405 -16.67 -3.76 -12.00
CA VAL A 405 -17.07 -3.51 -10.61
C VAL A 405 -16.33 -2.29 -10.05
N LEU A 406 -15.00 -2.23 -10.17
CA LEU A 406 -14.22 -1.10 -9.67
C LEU A 406 -14.61 0.22 -10.33
N THR A 407 -14.90 0.19 -11.64
CA THR A 407 -15.39 1.36 -12.38
C THR A 407 -16.74 1.82 -11.84
N ASN A 408 -17.66 0.88 -11.59
CA ASN A 408 -18.96 1.21 -11.00
C ASN A 408 -18.84 1.77 -9.58
N LEU A 409 -17.97 1.21 -8.75
CA LEU A 409 -17.70 1.73 -7.40
C LEU A 409 -17.11 3.14 -7.43
N ALA A 410 -16.19 3.42 -8.37
CA ALA A 410 -15.63 4.75 -8.57
C ALA A 410 -16.71 5.76 -8.96
N LYS A 411 -17.59 5.41 -9.93
CA LYS A 411 -18.75 6.23 -10.33
C LYS A 411 -19.72 6.47 -9.15
N ALA A 412 -19.94 5.43 -8.34
CA ALA A 412 -20.76 5.48 -7.13
C ALA A 412 -20.07 6.14 -5.92
N ARG A 413 -18.84 6.64 -6.07
CA ARG A 413 -18.05 7.32 -5.01
C ARG A 413 -17.77 6.44 -3.79
N LYS A 414 -17.73 5.11 -3.97
CA LYS A 414 -17.42 4.14 -2.92
C LYS A 414 -15.94 3.78 -2.95
N LEU A 415 -15.19 4.24 -1.96
CA LEU A 415 -13.75 3.96 -1.82
C LEU A 415 -13.48 2.78 -0.89
N ASP A 416 -12.40 2.06 -1.16
CA ASP A 416 -11.90 1.01 -0.27
C ASP A 416 -11.47 1.57 1.09
N ARG A 417 -11.73 0.80 2.15
CA ARG A 417 -11.25 1.14 3.48
C ARG A 417 -9.74 0.93 3.57
N THR A 418 -9.06 1.89 4.17
CA THR A 418 -7.63 1.80 4.48
C THR A 418 -7.45 1.30 5.91
N SER A 419 -6.51 0.38 6.10
CA SER A 419 -6.13 -0.10 7.43
C SER A 419 -4.91 0.68 7.95
N ILE A 420 -4.96 1.10 9.20
CA ILE A 420 -3.87 1.78 9.90
C ILE A 420 -3.27 0.77 10.90
N PRO A 421 -1.96 0.47 10.85
CA PRO A 421 -1.35 -0.52 11.74
C PRO A 421 -1.57 -0.18 13.21
N GLU A 422 -2.05 -1.14 14.01
CA GLU A 422 -2.21 -0.95 15.45
C GLU A 422 -0.99 -1.44 16.21
N LYS A 423 -0.53 -0.63 17.18
CA LYS A 423 0.51 -0.96 18.16
C LYS A 423 1.80 -1.59 17.57
N PRO A 424 2.45 -1.03 16.52
CA PRO A 424 3.71 -1.58 16.03
C PRO A 424 4.83 -1.43 17.08
N LEU A 425 5.10 -2.48 17.85
CA LEU A 425 5.92 -2.39 19.07
C LEU A 425 7.40 -2.11 18.78
N ASP A 426 7.88 -2.42 17.58
CA ASP A 426 9.23 -2.10 17.14
C ASP A 426 9.44 -0.59 16.92
N ILE A 427 8.41 0.10 16.40
CA ILE A 427 8.39 1.56 16.30
C ILE A 427 8.31 2.18 17.70
N LEU A 428 7.49 1.65 18.59
CA LEU A 428 7.45 2.09 20.00
C LEU A 428 8.83 1.96 20.67
N ALA A 429 9.54 0.85 20.42
CA ALA A 429 10.86 0.61 20.99
C ALA A 429 11.87 1.69 20.61
N GLN A 430 12.05 2.00 19.32
CA GLN A 430 12.93 3.10 18.92
C GLN A 430 12.45 4.44 19.48
N HIS A 431 11.13 4.64 19.56
CA HIS A 431 10.56 5.88 20.03
C HIS A 431 10.86 6.15 21.52
N LEU A 432 10.78 5.12 22.37
CA LEU A 432 11.15 5.19 23.79
C LEU A 432 12.65 5.44 23.99
N VAL A 433 13.50 4.88 23.12
CA VAL A 433 14.92 5.27 23.10
C VAL A 433 15.07 6.76 22.77
N GLY A 434 14.29 7.26 21.80
CA GLY A 434 14.20 8.68 21.48
C GLY A 434 13.81 9.53 22.68
N MET A 435 12.72 9.19 23.38
CA MET A 435 12.26 9.87 24.60
C MET A 435 13.33 9.89 25.68
N SER A 436 14.02 8.77 25.91
CA SER A 436 15.10 8.66 26.90
C SER A 436 16.25 9.65 26.68
N LEU A 437 16.48 10.06 25.42
CA LEU A 437 17.53 11.01 25.04
C LEU A 437 17.14 12.47 25.27
N GLU A 438 15.85 12.76 25.46
CA GLU A 438 15.32 14.12 25.65
C GLU A 438 15.43 14.56 27.11
N ARG A 439 14.96 13.70 28.02
CA ARG A 439 14.97 13.90 29.48
C ARG A 439 14.79 12.55 30.21
N LYS A 440 14.88 12.57 31.55
CA LYS A 440 14.38 11.48 32.40
C LYS A 440 12.85 11.53 32.38
N TRP A 441 12.19 10.41 32.13
CA TRP A 441 10.73 10.30 32.03
C TRP A 441 10.20 9.44 33.17
N ARG A 442 9.05 9.82 33.72
CA ARG A 442 8.20 8.90 34.50
C ARG A 442 7.48 7.96 33.54
N VAL A 443 7.36 6.69 33.91
CA VAL A 443 6.77 5.64 33.07
C VAL A 443 5.33 5.99 32.68
N GLU A 444 4.53 6.46 33.63
CA GLU A 444 3.12 6.82 33.44
C GLU A 444 2.96 8.06 32.55
N GLU A 445 3.88 9.01 32.67
CA GLU A 445 3.89 10.22 31.84
C GLU A 445 4.21 9.87 30.38
N ALA A 446 5.25 9.06 30.17
CA ALA A 446 5.60 8.58 28.83
C ALA A 446 4.46 7.73 28.22
N TYR A 447 3.83 6.87 29.02
CA TYR A 447 2.69 6.08 28.59
C TYR A 447 1.51 6.96 28.14
N LYS A 448 1.20 8.04 28.88
CA LYS A 448 0.17 9.02 28.47
C LYS A 448 0.49 9.67 27.13
N VAL A 449 1.72 10.15 26.92
CA VAL A 449 2.14 10.75 25.64
C VAL A 449 2.00 9.74 24.49
N VAL A 450 2.41 8.49 24.70
CA VAL A 450 2.26 7.43 23.70
C VAL A 450 0.79 7.16 23.38
N LYS A 451 -0.09 7.07 24.38
CA LYS A 451 -1.53 6.82 24.19
C LYS A 451 -2.27 7.93 23.45
N ARG A 452 -1.77 9.17 23.45
CA ARG A 452 -2.32 10.27 22.63
C ARG A 452 -2.19 10.00 21.13
N SER A 453 -1.25 9.15 20.72
CA SER A 453 -1.09 8.80 19.30
C SER A 453 -2.13 7.76 18.85
N TYR A 454 -2.57 7.86 17.60
CA TYR A 454 -3.65 7.00 17.09
C TYR A 454 -3.28 5.53 17.14
N ASN A 455 -2.09 5.16 16.67
CA ASN A 455 -1.68 3.75 16.57
C ASN A 455 -1.60 3.05 17.95
N TYR A 456 -1.46 3.80 19.04
CA TYR A 456 -1.23 3.27 20.39
C TYR A 456 -2.35 3.61 21.39
N ARG A 457 -3.49 4.14 20.92
CA ARG A 457 -4.68 4.43 21.75
C ARG A 457 -5.19 3.21 22.53
N ASN A 458 -5.02 2.01 21.95
CA ASN A 458 -5.40 0.71 22.53
C ASN A 458 -4.22 -0.04 23.17
N LEU A 459 -3.05 0.57 23.32
CA LEU A 459 -1.87 -0.06 23.94
C LEU A 459 -2.12 -0.29 25.42
N SER A 460 -2.01 -1.54 25.88
CA SER A 460 -2.07 -1.85 27.32
C SER A 460 -0.81 -1.38 28.05
N PHE A 461 -0.93 -1.13 29.35
CA PHE A 461 0.21 -0.74 30.17
C PHE A 461 1.25 -1.87 30.27
N GLU A 462 0.80 -3.13 30.26
CA GLU A 462 1.67 -4.30 30.26
C GLU A 462 2.50 -4.41 28.98
N GLU A 463 1.89 -4.26 27.80
CA GLU A 463 2.62 -4.23 26.52
C GLU A 463 3.67 -3.10 26.52
N PHE A 464 3.31 -1.92 27.01
CA PHE A 464 4.24 -0.79 27.14
C PHE A 464 5.43 -1.11 28.06
N LEU A 465 5.15 -1.69 29.23
CA LEU A 465 6.17 -2.08 30.20
C LEU A 465 7.08 -3.17 29.66
N ASN A 466 6.54 -4.14 28.92
CA ASN A 466 7.33 -5.18 28.25
C ASN A 466 8.32 -4.59 27.24
N VAL A 467 7.94 -3.55 26.48
CA VAL A 467 8.88 -2.86 25.59
C VAL A 467 9.98 -2.13 26.40
N LEU A 468 9.63 -1.49 27.52
CA LEU A 468 10.62 -0.86 28.41
C LEU A 468 11.61 -1.88 28.99
N LYS A 469 11.11 -3.01 29.50
CA LYS A 469 11.94 -4.11 30.02
C LYS A 469 12.89 -4.66 28.96
N TYR A 470 12.41 -4.79 27.72
CA TYR A 470 13.24 -5.20 26.58
C TYR A 470 14.38 -4.20 26.35
N LEU A 471 14.06 -2.91 26.26
CA LEU A 471 15.07 -1.87 26.06
C LEU A 471 16.04 -1.74 27.23
N ALA A 472 15.59 -2.06 28.44
CA ALA A 472 16.41 -2.07 29.66
C ALA A 472 17.28 -3.33 29.78
N GLY A 473 17.03 -4.37 28.99
CA GLY A 473 17.70 -5.67 29.09
C GLY A 473 17.28 -6.46 30.33
N LYS A 474 16.03 -6.30 30.78
CA LYS A 474 15.47 -6.86 32.02
C LYS A 474 14.37 -7.92 31.77
N PHE A 475 14.53 -8.75 30.73
CA PHE A 475 13.68 -9.94 30.59
C PHE A 475 14.34 -11.09 31.35
N GLU A 476 13.62 -11.60 32.34
CA GLU A 476 14.04 -12.69 33.21
C GLU A 476 14.14 -13.96 32.36
N GLU A 477 15.34 -14.55 32.35
CA GLU A 477 15.75 -15.79 31.66
C GLU A 477 16.06 -15.70 30.14
N GLY A 478 17.23 -16.23 29.75
CA GLY A 478 17.62 -16.50 28.35
C GLY A 478 18.28 -15.37 27.55
N LEU A 479 18.08 -14.08 27.90
CA LEU A 479 18.66 -12.95 27.15
C LEU A 479 20.12 -12.64 27.49
N ASN A 480 20.64 -13.11 28.63
CA ASN A 480 22.05 -12.92 29.02
C ASN A 480 23.05 -13.55 28.02
N SER A 481 22.62 -14.54 27.24
CA SER A 481 23.42 -15.16 26.17
C SER A 481 23.33 -14.46 24.81
N LEU A 482 22.47 -13.44 24.67
CA LEU A 482 22.26 -12.72 23.41
C LEU A 482 22.98 -11.36 23.42
N PRO A 483 23.53 -10.91 22.28
CA PRO A 483 24.19 -9.61 22.16
C PRO A 483 23.21 -8.43 22.08
N VAL A 484 22.04 -8.50 22.75
CA VAL A 484 21.05 -7.42 22.78
C VAL A 484 21.36 -6.51 23.96
N TYR A 485 22.21 -5.51 23.73
CA TYR A 485 22.59 -4.55 24.77
C TYR A 485 21.40 -3.66 25.16
N SER A 486 21.27 -3.38 26.45
CA SER A 486 20.28 -2.39 26.91
C SER A 486 20.56 -1.01 26.33
N LYS A 487 19.48 -0.36 25.89
CA LYS A 487 19.46 0.93 25.18
C LYS A 487 19.03 2.08 26.10
N ILE A 488 18.29 1.78 27.16
CA ILE A 488 17.86 2.75 28.17
C ILE A 488 18.37 2.35 29.56
N TRP A 489 18.44 3.32 30.46
CA TRP A 489 18.46 3.07 31.90
C TRP A 489 17.01 3.07 32.39
N PHE A 490 16.64 2.10 33.21
CA PHE A 490 15.28 1.95 33.74
C PHE A 490 15.31 1.51 35.20
N ASP A 491 14.77 2.36 36.07
CA ASP A 491 14.55 2.10 37.49
C ASP A 491 13.06 1.77 37.71
N GLU A 492 12.80 0.51 38.10
CA GLU A 492 11.45 0.00 38.32
C GLU A 492 10.87 0.44 39.65
N VAL A 493 11.72 0.72 40.64
CA VAL A 493 11.27 1.17 41.97
C VAL A 493 10.84 2.62 41.90
N GLU A 494 11.65 3.47 41.26
CA GLU A 494 11.29 4.88 41.05
C GLU A 494 10.28 5.09 39.92
N GLY A 495 10.04 4.08 39.05
CA GLY A 495 9.12 4.19 37.92
C GLY A 495 9.61 5.18 36.84
N VAL A 496 10.91 5.17 36.55
CA VAL A 496 11.55 6.18 35.69
C VAL A 496 12.59 5.58 34.75
N PHE A 497 12.66 6.11 33.53
CA PHE A 497 13.67 5.72 32.55
C PHE A 497 14.37 6.92 31.93
N GLY A 498 15.54 6.70 31.36
CA GLY A 498 16.36 7.76 30.82
C GLY A 498 17.56 7.28 30.01
N ARG A 499 18.37 8.25 29.61
CA ARG A 499 19.49 8.04 28.70
C ARG A 499 20.57 7.12 29.27
N LYS A 500 20.99 6.15 28.46
CA LYS A 500 22.29 5.47 28.60
C LYS A 500 23.36 6.18 27.77
N LYS A 501 24.60 6.33 28.30
CA LYS A 501 25.65 7.19 27.72
C LYS A 501 25.90 6.97 26.22
N SER A 502 25.99 5.71 25.78
CA SER A 502 26.37 5.29 24.42
C SER A 502 25.23 5.26 23.38
N VAL A 503 23.97 5.46 23.80
CA VAL A 503 22.82 5.18 22.91
C VAL A 503 22.52 6.28 21.88
N ARG A 504 23.00 7.50 22.11
CA ARG A 504 22.66 8.65 21.26
C ARG A 504 23.07 8.47 19.80
N MET A 505 24.29 8.01 19.57
CA MET A 505 24.78 7.77 18.20
C MET A 505 24.08 6.56 17.57
N ILE A 506 23.77 5.53 18.37
CA ILE A 506 22.99 4.37 17.91
C ILE A 506 21.64 4.84 17.38
N TYR A 507 20.91 5.65 18.15
CA TYR A 507 19.62 6.19 17.73
C TYR A 507 19.73 6.98 16.42
N TYR A 508 20.66 7.93 16.30
CA TYR A 508 20.76 8.76 15.08
C TYR A 508 21.15 7.98 13.81
N LEU A 509 21.89 6.89 13.93
CA LEU A 509 22.34 6.11 12.77
C LEU A 509 21.40 4.96 12.38
N ASN A 510 20.41 4.63 13.22
CA ASN A 510 19.57 3.45 13.04
C ASN A 510 18.05 3.71 13.10
N SER A 511 17.61 4.89 13.53
CA SER A 511 16.17 5.21 13.61
C SER A 511 15.52 5.30 12.23
N GLY A 512 14.29 4.83 12.13
CA GLY A 512 13.51 4.79 10.89
C GLY A 512 12.56 3.61 10.87
N ALA A 513 11.55 3.68 9.99
CA ALA A 513 10.55 2.64 9.83
C ALA A 513 10.74 1.78 8.56
N ILE A 514 11.61 2.21 7.65
CA ILE A 514 11.87 1.50 6.38
C ILE A 514 12.99 0.46 6.61
N PRO A 515 12.73 -0.84 6.42
CA PRO A 515 13.75 -1.89 6.52
C PRO A 515 14.71 -1.84 5.34
N ASP A 516 15.90 -2.44 5.49
CA ASP A 516 16.81 -2.62 4.36
C ASP A 516 16.43 -3.90 3.61
N GLU A 517 16.13 -3.77 2.32
CA GLU A 517 15.96 -4.88 1.39
C GLU A 517 17.29 -5.20 0.70
N ALA A 518 17.51 -6.48 0.41
CA ALA A 518 18.67 -6.90 -0.37
C ALA A 518 18.37 -8.06 -1.30
N LYS A 519 19.22 -8.20 -2.31
CA LYS A 519 19.23 -9.39 -3.16
C LYS A 519 19.72 -10.60 -2.36
N VAL A 520 19.08 -11.74 -2.58
CA VAL A 520 19.41 -13.02 -1.96
C VAL A 520 20.11 -13.89 -2.99
N ARG A 521 21.33 -14.35 -2.68
CA ARG A 521 22.15 -15.11 -3.62
C ARG A 521 21.72 -16.57 -3.69
N VAL A 522 21.58 -17.11 -4.90
CA VAL A 522 21.15 -18.49 -5.15
C VAL A 522 22.34 -19.39 -5.47
N PHE A 523 22.42 -20.55 -4.82
CA PHE A 523 23.48 -21.55 -4.99
C PHE A 523 22.89 -22.94 -5.22
N LEU A 524 23.51 -23.73 -6.11
CA LEU A 524 23.25 -25.16 -6.20
C LEU A 524 23.77 -25.87 -4.94
N ASP A 525 23.12 -26.97 -4.56
CA ASP A 525 23.56 -27.94 -3.56
C ASP A 525 24.93 -28.53 -4.01
N GLY A 526 26.02 -27.88 -3.59
CA GLY A 526 27.36 -27.99 -4.22
C GLY A 526 28.14 -26.67 -4.33
N ARG A 527 27.56 -25.53 -3.89
CA ARG A 527 28.16 -24.17 -3.79
C ARG A 527 28.44 -23.43 -5.10
N ARG A 528 27.91 -23.88 -6.24
CA ARG A 528 27.95 -23.08 -7.49
C ARG A 528 26.91 -21.95 -7.43
N TYR A 529 27.35 -20.71 -7.59
CA TYR A 529 26.47 -19.54 -7.71
C TYR A 529 25.67 -19.57 -9.03
N ILE A 530 24.38 -19.22 -8.96
CA ILE A 530 23.45 -19.26 -10.10
C ILE A 530 22.93 -17.86 -10.46
N GLY A 531 22.63 -17.04 -9.46
CA GLY A 531 22.00 -15.74 -9.65
C GLY A 531 21.48 -15.16 -8.35
N ASP A 532 20.65 -14.12 -8.46
CA ASP A 532 20.07 -13.40 -7.34
C ASP A 532 18.53 -13.40 -7.41
N LEU A 533 17.88 -13.43 -6.24
CA LEU A 533 16.44 -13.23 -6.07
C LEU A 533 16.17 -11.98 -5.25
N GLU A 534 14.99 -11.39 -5.42
CA GLU A 534 14.49 -10.36 -4.49
C GLU A 534 14.12 -11.02 -3.15
N GLU A 535 14.34 -10.30 -2.06
CA GLU A 535 14.04 -10.81 -0.72
C GLU A 535 12.56 -11.16 -0.54
N GLU A 536 11.67 -10.32 -1.05
CA GLU A 536 10.21 -10.54 -1.00
C GLU A 536 9.82 -11.83 -1.72
N PHE A 537 10.47 -12.18 -2.83
CA PHE A 537 10.20 -13.45 -3.51
C PHE A 537 10.57 -14.65 -2.62
N VAL A 538 11.70 -14.55 -1.90
CA VAL A 538 12.15 -15.61 -0.98
C VAL A 538 11.23 -15.74 0.23
N GLU A 539 10.56 -14.68 0.68
CA GLU A 539 9.57 -14.74 1.77
C GLU A 539 8.41 -15.70 1.47
N TYR A 540 8.10 -15.94 0.19
CA TYR A 540 7.02 -16.82 -0.25
C TYR A 540 7.44 -18.25 -0.57
N LEU A 541 8.74 -18.60 -0.47
CA LEU A 541 9.23 -19.94 -0.79
C LEU A 541 9.13 -20.88 0.41
N ASP A 542 8.55 -22.06 0.18
CA ASP A 542 8.53 -23.19 1.10
C ASP A 542 9.42 -24.33 0.58
N PRO A 543 10.12 -25.10 1.45
CA PRO A 543 10.97 -26.21 1.02
C PRO A 543 10.24 -27.18 0.09
N GLY A 544 10.85 -27.44 -1.07
CA GLY A 544 10.25 -28.24 -2.15
C GLY A 544 9.68 -27.42 -3.29
N ASP A 545 9.48 -26.11 -3.11
CA ASP A 545 9.01 -25.22 -4.17
C ASP A 545 9.99 -25.17 -5.35
N ILE A 546 9.48 -25.08 -6.56
CA ILE A 546 10.27 -24.98 -7.78
C ILE A 546 10.07 -23.58 -8.37
N PHE A 547 11.12 -22.92 -8.84
CA PHE A 547 11.02 -21.61 -9.46
C PHE A 547 11.98 -21.47 -10.63
N VAL A 548 11.71 -20.49 -11.49
CA VAL A 548 12.55 -20.20 -12.66
C VAL A 548 13.56 -19.10 -12.33
N LEU A 549 14.84 -19.34 -12.64
CA LEU A 549 15.90 -18.34 -12.57
C LEU A 549 16.81 -18.47 -13.79
N GLY A 550 16.98 -17.39 -14.55
CA GLY A 550 17.79 -17.41 -15.78
C GLY A 550 17.30 -18.43 -16.82
N GLY A 551 15.98 -18.66 -16.90
CA GLY A 551 15.37 -19.59 -17.85
C GLY A 551 15.45 -21.08 -17.47
N LYS A 552 16.02 -21.42 -16.30
CA LYS A 552 16.10 -22.79 -15.79
C LYS A 552 15.31 -22.95 -14.50
N THR A 553 14.82 -24.16 -14.23
CA THR A 553 14.03 -24.48 -13.05
C THR A 553 14.88 -25.06 -11.92
N TYR A 554 14.61 -24.58 -10.71
CA TYR A 554 15.35 -24.94 -9.49
C TYR A 554 14.38 -25.21 -8.35
N GLN A 555 14.62 -26.28 -7.59
CA GLN A 555 13.88 -26.60 -6.38
C GLN A 555 14.53 -25.94 -5.16
N PHE A 556 13.79 -25.10 -4.45
CA PHE A 556 14.14 -24.53 -3.16
C PHE A 556 14.29 -25.61 -2.10
N VAL A 557 15.48 -25.69 -1.49
CA VAL A 557 15.76 -26.64 -0.41
C VAL A 557 15.68 -25.96 0.94
N LYS A 558 16.40 -24.84 1.09
CA LYS A 558 16.49 -24.05 2.32
C LYS A 558 17.12 -22.69 2.05
N SER A 559 16.97 -21.78 3.00
CA SER A 559 17.80 -20.58 3.12
C SER A 559 18.87 -20.74 4.20
N GLU A 560 20.01 -20.08 4.01
CA GLU A 560 21.06 -19.92 5.01
C GLU A 560 21.53 -18.46 5.01
N GLY A 561 20.94 -17.64 5.88
CA GLY A 561 21.15 -16.20 5.88
C GLY A 561 20.67 -15.55 4.59
N MET A 562 21.56 -14.84 3.88
CA MET A 562 21.27 -14.24 2.56
C MET A 562 21.65 -15.14 1.39
N LYS A 563 21.58 -16.47 1.60
CA LYS A 563 21.79 -17.48 0.57
C LYS A 563 20.56 -18.37 0.48
N VAL A 564 20.20 -18.74 -0.73
CA VAL A 564 19.19 -19.75 -1.04
C VAL A 564 19.91 -20.94 -1.66
N ILE A 565 19.71 -22.12 -1.08
CA ILE A 565 20.25 -23.38 -1.59
C ILE A 565 19.16 -24.07 -2.38
N VAL A 566 19.50 -24.45 -3.61
CA VAL A 566 18.58 -25.10 -4.54
C VAL A 566 19.17 -26.38 -5.14
N ARG A 567 18.30 -27.25 -5.63
CA ARG A 567 18.66 -28.36 -6.51
C ARG A 567 18.21 -28.07 -7.93
N SER A 568 18.91 -28.63 -8.91
CA SER A 568 18.42 -28.60 -10.28
C SER A 568 17.08 -29.34 -10.33
N ALA A 569 16.08 -28.68 -10.90
CA ALA A 569 14.78 -29.26 -11.18
C ALA A 569 14.48 -29.09 -12.67
N GLU A 570 15.53 -29.15 -13.51
CA GLU A 570 15.45 -28.91 -14.95
C GLU A 570 14.44 -29.87 -15.59
N GLY A 571 13.46 -29.31 -16.30
CA GLY A 571 12.33 -30.06 -16.87
C GLY A 571 11.17 -30.35 -15.90
N GLN A 572 11.36 -30.14 -14.60
CA GLN A 572 10.24 -30.10 -13.64
C GLN A 572 9.58 -28.74 -13.66
N ARG A 573 8.27 -28.74 -13.42
CA ARG A 573 7.45 -27.54 -13.45
C ARG A 573 7.75 -26.66 -12.24
N PRO A 574 7.73 -25.32 -12.36
CA PRO A 574 7.77 -24.41 -11.21
C PRO A 574 6.66 -24.73 -10.19
N THR A 575 6.58 -24.04 -9.07
CA THR A 575 5.42 -24.04 -8.16
C THR A 575 5.11 -22.62 -7.74
N VAL A 576 6.10 -21.72 -7.81
CA VAL A 576 5.98 -20.30 -7.49
C VAL A 576 6.30 -19.45 -8.74
N PRO A 577 5.40 -18.55 -9.19
CA PRO A 577 5.63 -17.69 -10.33
C PRO A 577 6.69 -16.61 -10.06
N ALA A 578 7.59 -16.35 -11.01
CA ALA A 578 8.71 -15.39 -10.85
C ALA A 578 8.28 -13.93 -10.55
N TRP A 579 7.01 -13.57 -10.78
CA TRP A 579 6.47 -12.21 -10.63
C TRP A 579 5.52 -12.05 -9.44
N PHE A 580 5.44 -13.05 -8.57
CA PHE A 580 4.40 -13.13 -7.53
C PHE A 580 4.53 -12.01 -6.49
N SER A 581 5.75 -11.59 -6.13
CA SER A 581 6.00 -10.52 -5.15
C SER A 581 5.60 -9.12 -5.65
N GLU A 582 5.56 -8.89 -6.97
CA GLU A 582 5.24 -7.57 -7.53
C GLU A 582 3.73 -7.32 -7.72
N MET A 583 2.86 -8.32 -7.52
CA MET A 583 1.43 -8.20 -7.82
C MET A 583 0.64 -7.51 -6.72
N LEU A 584 -0.16 -6.51 -7.10
CA LEU A 584 -1.09 -5.83 -6.19
C LEU A 584 -2.26 -6.75 -5.80
N PRO A 585 -2.61 -6.89 -4.51
CA PRO A 585 -3.76 -7.67 -4.09
C PRO A 585 -5.07 -6.87 -4.23
N LEU A 586 -6.15 -7.55 -4.62
CA LEU A 586 -7.50 -6.99 -4.55
C LEU A 586 -7.89 -6.74 -3.09
N THR A 587 -8.44 -5.56 -2.81
CA THR A 587 -8.93 -5.18 -1.47
C THR A 587 -10.16 -6.02 -1.08
N TYR A 588 -10.34 -6.23 0.23
CA TYR A 588 -11.47 -7.00 0.77
C TYR A 588 -12.83 -6.43 0.33
N ASP A 589 -13.02 -5.12 0.48
CA ASP A 589 -14.27 -4.44 0.10
C ASP A 589 -14.60 -4.62 -1.39
N SER A 590 -13.60 -4.45 -2.26
CA SER A 590 -13.79 -4.65 -3.70
C SER A 590 -14.05 -6.12 -4.06
N ALA A 591 -13.41 -7.07 -3.37
CA ALA A 591 -13.64 -8.50 -3.58
C ALA A 591 -15.08 -8.92 -3.20
N LEU A 592 -15.63 -8.38 -2.12
CA LEU A 592 -17.03 -8.60 -1.74
C LEU A 592 -17.98 -8.09 -2.83
N GLU A 593 -17.73 -6.91 -3.39
CA GLU A 593 -18.54 -6.34 -4.46
C GLU A 593 -18.43 -7.15 -5.77
N VAL A 594 -17.28 -7.74 -6.05
CA VAL A 594 -17.13 -8.72 -7.15
C VAL A 594 -18.01 -9.95 -6.91
N GLY A 595 -18.06 -10.47 -5.68
CA GLY A 595 -18.96 -11.57 -5.31
C GLY A 595 -20.43 -11.22 -5.48
N ARG A 596 -20.85 -10.04 -5.01
CA ARG A 596 -22.22 -9.52 -5.19
C ARG A 596 -22.59 -9.36 -6.65
N PHE A 597 -21.66 -8.84 -7.45
CA PHE A 597 -21.90 -8.64 -8.88
C PHE A 597 -22.07 -9.97 -9.62
N ARG A 598 -21.28 -10.99 -9.31
CA ARG A 598 -21.45 -12.34 -9.89
C ARG A 598 -22.83 -12.91 -9.58
N GLU A 599 -23.29 -12.78 -8.33
CA GLU A 599 -24.62 -13.23 -7.91
C GLU A 599 -25.72 -12.42 -8.62
N TYR A 600 -25.58 -11.09 -8.69
CA TYR A 600 -26.52 -10.21 -9.39
C TYR A 600 -26.69 -10.59 -10.87
N VAL A 601 -25.58 -10.78 -11.60
CA VAL A 601 -25.64 -11.17 -13.02
C VAL A 601 -26.29 -12.54 -13.17
N ALA A 602 -26.00 -13.47 -12.26
CA ALA A 602 -26.60 -14.80 -12.28
C ALA A 602 -28.11 -14.77 -12.05
N GLU A 603 -28.59 -13.91 -11.13
CA GLU A 603 -30.01 -13.67 -10.93
C GLU A 603 -30.66 -13.06 -12.17
N LEU A 604 -30.05 -12.03 -12.78
CA LEU A 604 -30.55 -11.47 -14.03
C LEU A 604 -30.71 -12.54 -15.12
N ILE A 605 -29.70 -13.39 -15.32
CA ILE A 605 -29.77 -14.46 -16.31
C ILE A 605 -30.95 -15.41 -16.02
N LYS A 606 -31.18 -15.76 -14.75
CA LYS A 606 -32.28 -16.66 -14.34
C LYS A 606 -33.67 -16.03 -14.52
N TYR A 607 -33.83 -14.75 -14.20
CA TYR A 607 -35.13 -14.08 -14.19
C TYR A 607 -35.54 -13.50 -15.55
N VAL A 608 -34.60 -12.88 -16.27
CA VAL A 608 -34.90 -12.14 -17.50
C VAL A 608 -34.21 -12.70 -18.75
N GLY A 609 -33.33 -13.69 -18.60
CA GLY A 609 -32.56 -14.29 -19.69
C GLY A 609 -31.30 -13.50 -20.05
N ARG A 610 -30.45 -14.12 -20.88
CA ARG A 610 -29.12 -13.59 -21.24
C ARG A 610 -29.18 -12.24 -21.96
N GLU A 611 -30.08 -12.08 -22.93
CA GLU A 611 -30.17 -10.86 -23.74
C GLU A 611 -30.52 -9.63 -22.90
N LYS A 612 -31.56 -9.75 -22.06
CA LYS A 612 -31.95 -8.67 -21.14
C LYS A 612 -30.92 -8.41 -20.05
N ALA A 613 -30.20 -9.44 -19.60
CA ALA A 613 -29.08 -9.25 -18.68
C ALA A 613 -27.96 -8.41 -19.32
N VAL A 614 -27.68 -8.59 -20.62
CA VAL A 614 -26.71 -7.75 -21.36
C VAL A 614 -27.19 -6.30 -21.43
N GLU A 615 -28.45 -6.07 -21.81
CA GLU A 615 -29.04 -4.73 -21.87
C GLU A 615 -28.99 -4.03 -20.51
N GLU A 616 -29.31 -4.75 -19.44
CA GLU A 616 -29.25 -4.24 -18.07
C GLU A 616 -27.84 -3.82 -17.69
N LEU A 617 -26.81 -4.61 -18.01
CA LEU A 617 -25.41 -4.26 -17.73
C LEU A 617 -24.92 -3.07 -18.55
N VAL A 618 -25.36 -2.93 -19.80
CA VAL A 618 -25.07 -1.75 -20.63
C VAL A 618 -25.65 -0.49 -19.97
N ASN A 619 -26.90 -0.54 -19.51
CA ASN A 619 -27.60 0.60 -18.96
C ASN A 619 -27.15 0.97 -17.53
N SER A 620 -27.06 -0.02 -16.63
CA SER A 620 -26.81 0.22 -15.20
C SER A 620 -25.32 0.37 -14.86
N TYR A 621 -24.42 -0.34 -15.54
CA TYR A 621 -22.97 -0.24 -15.32
C TYR A 621 -22.26 0.69 -16.34
N GLY A 622 -22.97 1.11 -17.40
CA GLY A 622 -22.40 1.91 -18.48
C GLY A 622 -21.31 1.16 -19.24
N LEU A 623 -21.51 -0.14 -19.45
CA LEU A 623 -20.60 -1.00 -20.20
C LEU A 623 -20.90 -0.94 -21.70
N GLY A 624 -19.90 -1.20 -22.53
CA GLY A 624 -20.14 -1.47 -23.94
C GLY A 624 -20.80 -2.83 -24.16
N LEU A 625 -21.45 -2.99 -25.31
CA LEU A 625 -22.19 -4.21 -25.66
C LEU A 625 -21.29 -5.46 -25.65
N ASN A 626 -20.04 -5.31 -26.10
CA ASN A 626 -19.07 -6.40 -26.14
C ASN A 626 -18.68 -6.85 -24.72
N GLU A 627 -18.40 -5.90 -23.85
CA GLU A 627 -18.01 -6.11 -22.45
C GLU A 627 -19.14 -6.80 -21.68
N ALA A 628 -20.38 -6.31 -21.80
CA ALA A 628 -21.55 -6.89 -21.16
C ALA A 628 -21.83 -8.33 -21.64
N LYS A 629 -21.68 -8.61 -22.94
CA LYS A 629 -21.81 -9.96 -23.51
C LYS A 629 -20.80 -10.93 -22.90
N HIS A 630 -19.52 -10.55 -22.82
CA HIS A 630 -18.49 -11.40 -22.23
C HIS A 630 -18.75 -11.71 -20.75
N ILE A 631 -19.21 -10.73 -19.97
CA ILE A 631 -19.54 -10.93 -18.55
C ILE A 631 -20.73 -11.89 -18.40
N VAL A 632 -21.83 -11.65 -19.12
CA VAL A 632 -23.03 -12.49 -19.06
C VAL A 632 -22.72 -13.91 -19.52
N GLN A 633 -21.94 -14.06 -20.59
CA GLN A 633 -21.52 -15.38 -21.06
C GLN A 633 -20.71 -16.11 -20.00
N TYR A 634 -19.73 -15.46 -19.38
CA TYR A 634 -18.90 -16.09 -18.35
C TYR A 634 -19.69 -16.58 -17.12
N VAL A 635 -20.58 -15.74 -16.60
CA VAL A 635 -21.46 -16.11 -15.48
C VAL A 635 -22.44 -17.20 -15.91
N SER A 636 -22.93 -17.16 -17.14
CA SER A 636 -23.83 -18.19 -17.64
C SER A 636 -23.16 -19.55 -17.82
N ASP A 637 -21.89 -19.59 -18.25
CA ASP A 637 -21.12 -20.83 -18.35
C ASP A 637 -20.95 -21.48 -16.97
N GLN A 638 -20.70 -20.66 -15.94
CA GLN A 638 -20.62 -21.14 -14.56
C GLN A 638 -21.97 -21.71 -14.08
N LEU A 639 -23.07 -21.02 -14.38
CA LEU A 639 -24.42 -21.48 -14.03
C LEU A 639 -24.77 -22.81 -14.68
N LYS A 640 -24.44 -22.96 -15.97
CA LYS A 640 -24.66 -24.21 -16.71
C LYS A 640 -23.84 -25.36 -16.16
N TYR A 641 -22.58 -25.09 -15.77
CA TYR A 641 -21.68 -26.11 -15.26
C TYR A 641 -22.16 -26.73 -13.94
N GLY A 642 -22.49 -25.90 -12.94
CA GLY A 642 -22.71 -26.38 -11.57
C GLY A 642 -23.96 -25.86 -10.87
N GLY A 643 -24.73 -24.97 -11.49
CA GLY A 643 -25.90 -24.34 -10.88
C GLY A 643 -25.62 -23.40 -9.69
N PHE A 644 -24.34 -23.25 -9.31
CA PHE A 644 -23.89 -22.44 -8.19
C PHE A 644 -23.08 -21.23 -8.64
N ILE A 645 -23.10 -20.17 -7.83
CA ILE A 645 -22.28 -18.98 -7.99
C ILE A 645 -21.67 -18.64 -6.63
N PRO A 646 -20.33 -18.65 -6.51
CA PRO A 646 -19.65 -18.09 -5.35
C PRO A 646 -19.93 -16.58 -5.26
N SER A 647 -20.23 -16.11 -4.05
CA SER A 647 -20.53 -14.71 -3.74
C SER A 647 -20.03 -14.31 -2.36
N ASP A 648 -20.39 -13.12 -1.88
CA ASP A 648 -20.11 -12.70 -0.50
C ASP A 648 -20.94 -13.45 0.55
N LYS A 649 -22.01 -14.15 0.12
CA LYS A 649 -22.92 -14.91 0.98
C LYS A 649 -22.81 -16.42 0.79
N ARG A 650 -22.13 -16.89 -0.25
CA ARG A 650 -21.91 -18.31 -0.52
C ARG A 650 -20.47 -18.54 -0.95
N VAL A 651 -19.74 -19.32 -0.15
CA VAL A 651 -18.42 -19.83 -0.53
C VAL A 651 -18.56 -21.26 -1.07
N VAL A 652 -17.74 -21.58 -2.07
CA VAL A 652 -17.76 -22.90 -2.71
C VAL A 652 -16.40 -23.57 -2.58
N ILE A 653 -16.39 -24.84 -2.21
CA ILE A 653 -15.21 -25.71 -2.15
C ILE A 653 -15.39 -26.76 -3.24
N GLU A 654 -14.65 -26.60 -4.32
CA GLU A 654 -14.67 -27.48 -5.49
C GLU A 654 -13.51 -28.48 -5.42
N VAL A 655 -13.83 -29.77 -5.47
CA VAL A 655 -12.83 -30.84 -5.55
C VAL A 655 -12.73 -31.31 -6.99
N TRP A 656 -11.56 -31.18 -7.59
CA TRP A 656 -11.27 -31.64 -8.95
C TRP A 656 -10.05 -32.55 -8.95
N GLU A 657 -10.21 -33.75 -9.51
CA GLU A 657 -9.12 -34.71 -9.68
C GLU A 657 -8.48 -34.52 -11.06
N ASP A 658 -7.24 -34.05 -11.09
CA ASP A 658 -6.47 -33.97 -12.33
C ASP A 658 -5.72 -35.27 -12.57
N LEU A 659 -6.39 -36.18 -13.27
CA LEU A 659 -5.84 -37.50 -13.62
C LEU A 659 -4.57 -37.40 -14.46
N ASN A 660 -4.38 -36.32 -15.23
CA ASN A 660 -3.18 -36.15 -16.05
C ASN A 660 -1.95 -35.84 -15.19
N GLU A 661 -2.16 -35.25 -14.01
CA GLU A 661 -1.13 -34.64 -13.19
C GLU A 661 -0.94 -35.38 -11.87
N GLY A 662 -1.79 -36.38 -11.60
CA GLY A 662 -1.70 -37.19 -10.39
C GLY A 662 -2.02 -36.41 -9.12
N VAL A 663 -2.83 -35.35 -9.22
CA VAL A 663 -3.16 -34.47 -8.10
C VAL A 663 -4.66 -34.27 -7.94
N THR A 664 -5.10 -34.18 -6.68
CA THR A 664 -6.44 -33.73 -6.33
C THR A 664 -6.35 -32.27 -5.90
N ASN A 665 -7.06 -31.42 -6.60
CA ASN A 665 -7.12 -29.98 -6.36
C ASN A 665 -8.41 -29.64 -5.62
N VAL A 666 -8.27 -29.00 -4.46
CA VAL A 666 -9.40 -28.46 -3.67
C VAL A 666 -9.39 -26.95 -3.83
N VAL A 667 -10.27 -26.43 -4.68
CA VAL A 667 -10.39 -25.01 -5.00
C VAL A 667 -11.44 -24.36 -4.09
N PHE A 668 -11.00 -23.43 -3.27
CA PHE A 668 -11.82 -22.60 -2.40
C PHE A 668 -12.15 -21.29 -3.11
N HIS A 669 -13.38 -21.17 -3.63
CA HIS A 669 -13.92 -19.94 -4.22
C HIS A 669 -14.34 -18.96 -3.13
N TYR A 670 -13.33 -18.33 -2.52
CA TYR A 670 -13.46 -17.38 -1.43
C TYR A 670 -13.15 -15.98 -1.97
N LEU A 671 -14.20 -15.25 -2.37
CA LEU A 671 -14.11 -13.92 -3.01
C LEU A 671 -13.88 -12.80 -1.96
N PHE A 672 -12.81 -12.94 -1.17
CA PHE A 672 -12.47 -12.02 -0.08
C PHE A 672 -11.14 -11.28 -0.29
N GLY A 673 -10.53 -11.43 -1.47
CA GLY A 673 -9.26 -10.79 -1.79
C GLY A 673 -8.06 -11.57 -1.26
N ARG A 674 -6.91 -11.36 -1.89
CA ARG A 674 -5.73 -12.21 -1.72
C ARG A 674 -5.16 -12.20 -0.29
N ARG A 675 -5.19 -11.07 0.41
CA ARG A 675 -4.63 -10.98 1.78
C ARG A 675 -5.43 -11.80 2.80
N VAL A 676 -6.76 -11.83 2.66
CA VAL A 676 -7.64 -12.71 3.45
C VAL A 676 -7.41 -14.16 3.06
N ASN A 677 -7.37 -14.45 1.75
CA ASN A 677 -7.14 -15.79 1.24
C ASN A 677 -5.76 -16.35 1.60
N GLN A 678 -4.74 -15.51 1.78
CA GLN A 678 -3.42 -15.94 2.28
C GLN A 678 -3.50 -16.45 3.72
N ALA A 679 -4.26 -15.80 4.59
CA ALA A 679 -4.48 -16.27 5.96
C ALA A 679 -5.29 -17.58 5.96
N LEU A 680 -6.43 -17.59 5.27
CA LEU A 680 -7.32 -18.75 5.24
C LEU A 680 -6.63 -19.98 4.62
N SER A 681 -5.93 -19.80 3.50
CA SER A 681 -5.28 -20.91 2.80
C SER A 681 -4.23 -21.62 3.66
N ARG A 682 -3.44 -20.89 4.43
CA ARG A 682 -2.44 -21.47 5.34
C ARG A 682 -3.08 -22.22 6.52
N ALA A 683 -4.14 -21.68 7.09
CA ALA A 683 -4.88 -22.34 8.16
C ALA A 683 -5.56 -23.63 7.67
N TYR A 684 -6.23 -23.57 6.51
CA TYR A 684 -6.86 -24.74 5.89
C TYR A 684 -5.84 -25.77 5.41
N ALA A 685 -4.68 -25.35 4.87
CA ALA A 685 -3.61 -26.25 4.47
C ALA A 685 -3.02 -26.99 5.67
N LEU A 686 -2.78 -26.30 6.79
CA LEU A 686 -2.30 -26.93 8.03
C LEU A 686 -3.32 -27.97 8.52
N ALA A 687 -4.59 -27.57 8.65
CA ALA A 687 -5.64 -28.48 9.10
C ALA A 687 -5.76 -29.71 8.17
N LEU A 688 -5.83 -29.49 6.86
CA LEU A 688 -5.93 -30.59 5.89
C LEU A 688 -4.70 -31.50 5.92
N SER A 689 -3.50 -30.93 6.09
CA SER A 689 -2.26 -31.69 6.21
C SER A 689 -2.24 -32.56 7.47
N GLU A 690 -2.72 -32.03 8.61
CA GLU A 690 -2.84 -32.78 9.86
C GLU A 690 -3.89 -33.90 9.77
N PHE A 691 -5.01 -33.66 9.09
CA PHE A 691 -6.05 -34.69 8.88
C PHE A 691 -5.60 -35.83 7.97
N LEU A 692 -4.84 -35.52 6.91
CA LEU A 692 -4.45 -36.50 5.89
C LEU A 692 -3.06 -37.11 6.10
N GLY A 693 -2.21 -36.49 6.93
CA GLY A 693 -0.83 -36.90 7.13
C GLY A 693 0.07 -36.68 5.91
N VAL A 694 -0.31 -35.79 4.99
CA VAL A 694 0.45 -35.49 3.77
C VAL A 694 0.72 -34.00 3.62
N ALA A 695 1.77 -33.66 2.88
CA ALA A 695 2.05 -32.27 2.53
C ALA A 695 0.98 -31.73 1.57
N VAL A 696 0.53 -30.50 1.83
CA VAL A 696 -0.48 -29.81 1.03
C VAL A 696 0.19 -28.62 0.33
N ARG A 697 0.10 -28.57 -1.01
CA ARG A 697 0.60 -27.42 -1.77
C ARG A 697 -0.48 -26.33 -1.81
N VAL A 698 -0.07 -25.08 -1.64
CA VAL A 698 -0.99 -23.93 -1.61
C VAL A 698 -0.76 -23.03 -2.82
N THR A 699 -1.84 -22.64 -3.48
CA THR A 699 -1.86 -21.57 -4.48
C THR A 699 -2.91 -20.53 -4.08
N VAL A 700 -2.56 -19.24 -4.08
CA VAL A 700 -3.46 -18.17 -3.63
C VAL A 700 -3.70 -17.16 -4.72
N SER A 701 -4.96 -16.75 -4.87
CA SER A 701 -5.42 -15.74 -5.83
C SER A 701 -6.32 -14.69 -5.14
N ASP A 702 -6.70 -13.65 -5.88
CA ASP A 702 -7.68 -12.67 -5.42
C ASP A 702 -9.10 -13.28 -5.25
N ASN A 703 -9.43 -14.30 -6.06
CA ASN A 703 -10.77 -14.91 -6.13
C ASN A 703 -10.90 -16.21 -5.32
N GLY A 704 -9.85 -16.61 -4.61
CA GLY A 704 -9.83 -17.87 -3.86
C GLY A 704 -8.43 -18.46 -3.72
N PHE A 705 -8.36 -19.69 -3.25
CA PHE A 705 -7.10 -20.44 -3.15
C PHE A 705 -7.32 -21.91 -3.48
N MET A 706 -6.25 -22.60 -3.84
CA MET A 706 -6.26 -24.02 -4.19
C MET A 706 -5.29 -24.77 -3.28
N LEU A 707 -5.77 -25.88 -2.71
CA LEU A 707 -4.99 -26.84 -1.96
C LEU A 707 -4.82 -28.09 -2.82
N SER A 708 -3.59 -28.43 -3.18
CA SER A 708 -3.29 -29.62 -3.98
C SER A 708 -2.68 -30.71 -3.11
N ILE A 709 -3.21 -31.92 -3.23
CA ILE A 709 -2.72 -33.13 -2.59
C ILE A 709 -2.45 -34.22 -3.64
N PRO A 710 -1.58 -35.20 -3.35
CA PRO A 710 -1.39 -36.33 -4.25
C PRO A 710 -2.67 -37.14 -4.42
N ASN A 711 -2.99 -37.57 -5.64
CA ASN A 711 -4.24 -38.28 -5.95
C ASN A 711 -4.33 -39.69 -5.34
N TYR A 712 -3.22 -40.27 -4.87
CA TYR A 712 -3.25 -41.54 -4.12
C TYR A 712 -3.91 -41.39 -2.74
N VAL A 713 -4.11 -40.15 -2.27
CA VAL A 713 -4.81 -39.84 -1.02
C VAL A 713 -6.29 -39.65 -1.33
N VAL A 714 -7.13 -40.52 -0.77
CA VAL A 714 -8.59 -40.41 -0.95
C VAL A 714 -9.11 -39.25 -0.11
N LEU A 715 -9.65 -38.22 -0.80
CA LEU A 715 -10.31 -37.09 -0.16
C LEU A 715 -11.83 -37.20 -0.28
N ASP A 716 -12.47 -37.55 0.82
CA ASP A 716 -13.93 -37.58 0.91
C ASP A 716 -14.52 -36.24 1.40
N VAL A 717 -15.81 -36.04 1.12
CA VAL A 717 -16.54 -34.81 1.48
C VAL A 717 -16.67 -34.63 3.00
N ASN A 718 -16.75 -35.72 3.78
CA ASN A 718 -16.84 -35.62 5.24
C ASN A 718 -15.52 -35.13 5.85
N THR A 719 -14.38 -35.55 5.30
CA THR A 719 -13.06 -35.03 5.68
C THR A 719 -12.97 -33.53 5.43
N LEU A 720 -13.42 -33.04 4.26
CA LEU A 720 -13.51 -31.59 4.01
C LEU A 720 -14.47 -30.88 4.97
N LYS A 721 -15.63 -31.46 5.28
CA LYS A 721 -16.55 -30.88 6.29
C LYS A 721 -15.92 -30.79 7.68
N LYS A 722 -15.07 -31.75 8.06
CA LYS A 722 -14.32 -31.69 9.33
C LYS A 722 -13.28 -30.58 9.29
N VAL A 723 -12.50 -30.48 8.22
CA VAL A 723 -11.51 -29.40 8.02
C VAL A 723 -12.17 -28.02 8.06
N VAL A 724 -13.32 -27.84 7.41
CA VAL A 724 -14.11 -26.60 7.45
C VAL A 724 -14.54 -26.23 8.87
N LYS A 725 -14.90 -27.22 9.70
CA LYS A 725 -15.31 -27.00 11.10
C LYS A 725 -14.13 -26.73 12.03
N GLU A 726 -12.98 -27.33 11.76
CA GLU A 726 -11.78 -27.19 12.59
C GLU A 726 -11.18 -25.78 12.50
N VAL A 727 -11.18 -25.17 11.31
CA VAL A 727 -10.69 -23.81 11.13
C VAL A 727 -11.78 -22.80 11.52
N SER A 728 -11.56 -22.08 12.61
CA SER A 728 -12.52 -21.13 13.18
C SER A 728 -11.89 -19.77 13.48
N HIS A 729 -12.73 -18.76 13.68
CA HIS A 729 -12.25 -17.42 14.05
C HIS A 729 -11.55 -17.39 15.43
N GLU A 730 -11.82 -18.35 16.32
CA GLU A 730 -11.24 -18.42 17.68
C GLU A 730 -9.81 -18.97 17.66
N ASN A 731 -9.51 -19.92 16.77
CA ASN A 731 -8.21 -20.59 16.69
C ASN A 731 -7.36 -20.14 15.48
N LEU A 732 -7.86 -19.26 14.62
CA LEU A 732 -7.17 -18.85 13.38
C LEU A 732 -5.75 -18.35 13.64
N LYS A 733 -5.57 -17.45 14.62
CA LYS A 733 -4.25 -16.90 14.96
C LYS A 733 -3.28 -17.97 15.43
N ASP A 734 -3.75 -18.98 16.17
CA ASP A 734 -2.91 -20.06 16.65
C ASP A 734 -2.52 -21.03 15.54
N LEU A 735 -3.46 -21.37 14.64
CA LEU A 735 -3.18 -22.14 13.43
C LEU A 735 -2.16 -21.43 12.54
N LEU A 736 -2.33 -20.11 12.34
CA LEU A 736 -1.37 -19.30 11.60
C LEU A 736 0.00 -19.25 12.28
N ARG A 737 0.07 -19.05 13.61
CA ARG A 737 1.34 -19.08 14.35
C ARG A 737 2.06 -20.41 14.16
N LYS A 738 1.35 -21.54 14.24
CA LYS A 738 1.90 -22.89 14.00
C LYS A 738 2.41 -23.04 12.57
N SER A 739 1.59 -22.69 11.58
CA SER A 739 1.92 -22.77 10.14
C SER A 739 3.13 -21.90 9.78
N LEU A 740 3.21 -20.69 10.33
CA LEU A 740 4.22 -19.70 9.96
C LEU A 740 5.55 -19.83 10.70
N ARG A 741 5.59 -20.53 11.84
CA ARG A 741 6.75 -20.55 12.76
C ARG A 741 8.11 -20.78 12.09
N ARG A 742 8.15 -21.62 11.06
CA ARG A 742 9.40 -21.98 10.36
C ARG A 742 9.53 -21.36 8.97
N SER A 743 8.58 -20.53 8.57
CA SER A 743 8.52 -19.90 7.25
C SER A 743 9.63 -18.86 7.05
N GLU A 744 10.04 -18.65 5.81
CA GLU A 744 10.98 -17.59 5.44
C GLU A 744 10.41 -16.19 5.73
N LEU A 745 9.08 -16.03 5.58
CA LEU A 745 8.35 -14.83 5.92
C LEU A 745 8.60 -14.38 7.37
N VAL A 746 8.43 -15.27 8.36
CA VAL A 746 8.66 -14.93 9.78
C VAL A 746 10.13 -14.60 10.05
N LYS A 747 11.08 -15.38 9.51
CA LYS A 747 12.52 -15.13 9.73
C LYS A 747 12.95 -13.75 9.22
N ARG A 748 12.45 -13.35 8.05
CA ARG A 748 12.79 -12.07 7.41
C ARG A 748 12.07 -10.89 8.05
N LYS A 749 10.77 -11.01 8.35
CA LYS A 749 10.06 -9.96 9.09
C LYS A 749 10.62 -9.78 10.49
N PHE A 750 11.05 -10.85 11.17
CA PHE A 750 11.74 -10.72 12.46
C PHE A 750 13.03 -9.92 12.35
N ARG A 751 13.82 -10.07 11.26
CA ARG A 751 14.99 -9.20 11.01
C ARG A 751 14.58 -7.73 10.93
N HIS A 752 13.54 -7.42 10.15
CA HIS A 752 13.07 -6.04 10.00
C HIS A 752 12.61 -5.45 11.35
N VAL A 753 11.85 -6.23 12.13
CA VAL A 753 11.40 -5.87 13.48
C VAL A 753 12.59 -5.67 14.43
N ALA A 754 13.57 -6.57 14.41
CA ALA A 754 14.77 -6.48 15.25
C ALA A 754 15.65 -5.27 14.88
N GLU A 755 15.71 -4.89 13.61
CA GLU A 755 16.40 -3.67 13.16
C GLU A 755 15.68 -2.41 13.63
N ARG A 756 14.35 -2.32 13.40
CA ARG A 756 13.53 -1.15 13.81
C ARG A 756 13.46 -0.96 15.32
N SER A 757 13.52 -2.04 16.08
CA SER A 757 13.53 -2.03 17.55
C SER A 757 14.92 -1.85 18.17
N LEU A 758 15.96 -1.64 17.35
CA LEU A 758 17.36 -1.46 17.76
C LEU A 758 17.98 -2.68 18.49
N ALA A 759 17.41 -3.88 18.32
CA ALA A 759 18.05 -5.13 18.72
C ALA A 759 19.24 -5.42 17.81
N LEU A 760 19.06 -5.23 16.50
CA LEU A 760 20.10 -5.30 15.48
C LEU A 760 20.41 -3.89 14.98
N LEU A 761 21.69 -3.56 14.89
CA LEU A 761 22.13 -2.23 14.46
C LEU A 761 22.59 -2.30 13.01
N LYS A 762 21.98 -1.51 12.13
CA LYS A 762 22.42 -1.27 10.76
C LYS A 762 23.81 -0.65 10.74
N ASN A 763 24.01 0.36 11.58
CA ASN A 763 25.24 1.13 11.70
C ASN A 763 25.78 1.10 13.13
N TYR A 764 27.03 0.70 13.31
CA TYR A 764 27.69 0.68 14.61
C TYR A 764 29.07 1.32 14.54
N ARG A 765 29.30 2.33 15.39
CA ARG A 765 30.57 3.11 15.44
C ARG A 765 31.00 3.65 14.07
N GLY A 766 30.04 4.08 13.25
CA GLY A 766 30.29 4.64 11.92
C GLY A 766 30.53 3.60 10.81
N VAL A 767 30.44 2.30 11.12
CA VAL A 767 30.57 1.22 10.14
C VAL A 767 29.21 0.58 9.91
N GLU A 768 28.84 0.44 8.64
CA GLU A 768 27.65 -0.29 8.23
C GLU A 768 27.86 -1.80 8.39
N THR A 769 26.90 -2.46 9.02
CA THR A 769 26.91 -3.91 9.20
C THR A 769 26.30 -4.61 7.99
N SER A 770 26.95 -5.67 7.51
CA SER A 770 26.44 -6.40 6.36
C SER A 770 25.08 -7.05 6.66
N ILE A 771 24.17 -6.96 5.69
CA ILE A 771 22.81 -7.54 5.79
C ILE A 771 22.89 -9.06 6.05
N TYR A 772 23.87 -9.74 5.45
CA TYR A 772 24.14 -11.16 5.73
C TYR A 772 24.38 -11.44 7.21
N ARG A 773 25.25 -10.65 7.87
CA ARG A 773 25.52 -10.83 9.31
C ARG A 773 24.30 -10.51 10.16
N ARG A 774 23.54 -9.46 9.78
CA ARG A 774 22.28 -9.11 10.44
C ARG A 774 21.25 -10.23 10.36
N GLN A 775 21.10 -10.88 9.19
CA GLN A 775 20.20 -12.02 9.02
C GLN A 775 20.60 -13.22 9.91
N LEU A 776 21.88 -13.61 9.94
CA LEU A 776 22.34 -14.71 10.80
C LEU A 776 22.13 -14.43 12.30
N ASN A 777 22.42 -13.19 12.73
CA ASN A 777 22.19 -12.77 14.10
C ASN A 777 20.68 -12.75 14.43
N SER A 778 19.85 -12.32 13.47
CA SER A 778 18.39 -12.30 13.58
C SER A 778 17.82 -13.69 13.82
N GLU A 779 18.23 -14.68 13.03
CA GLU A 779 17.77 -16.07 13.18
C GLU A 779 18.19 -16.68 14.53
N THR A 780 19.38 -16.32 15.01
CA THR A 780 19.87 -16.75 16.33
C THR A 780 19.04 -16.12 17.45
N LEU A 781 18.76 -14.81 17.32
CA LEU A 781 17.93 -14.07 18.26
C LEU A 781 16.50 -14.62 18.30
N LEU A 782 15.89 -14.90 17.15
CA LEU A 782 14.54 -15.45 17.04
C LEU A 782 14.40 -16.78 17.81
N LYS A 783 15.36 -17.71 17.64
CA LYS A 783 15.36 -19.02 18.32
C LYS A 783 15.33 -18.93 19.85
N VAL A 784 15.91 -17.86 20.40
CA VAL A 784 15.91 -17.61 21.85
C VAL A 784 14.66 -16.82 22.24
N ALA A 785 14.32 -15.78 21.49
CA ALA A 785 13.17 -14.92 21.72
C ALA A 785 11.84 -15.68 21.71
N GLU A 786 11.66 -16.68 20.83
CA GLU A 786 10.46 -17.53 20.79
C GLU A 786 10.23 -18.33 22.08
N LYS A 787 11.26 -18.53 22.90
CA LYS A 787 11.14 -19.26 24.18
C LYS A 787 10.66 -18.36 25.31
N ILE A 788 10.62 -17.05 25.10
CA ILE A 788 10.26 -16.04 26.09
C ILE A 788 8.81 -15.62 25.82
N PRO A 789 7.85 -15.99 26.70
CA PRO A 789 6.45 -15.62 26.53
C PRO A 789 6.28 -14.09 26.47
N GLY A 790 5.46 -13.61 25.53
CA GLY A 790 5.14 -12.20 25.40
C GLY A 790 6.32 -11.30 24.98
N PHE A 791 7.40 -11.87 24.42
CA PHE A 791 8.55 -11.07 23.98
C PHE A 791 8.12 -10.09 22.87
N PRO A 792 8.28 -8.75 23.07
CA PRO A 792 7.66 -7.76 22.19
C PRO A 792 7.98 -7.88 20.70
N LEU A 793 9.22 -8.25 20.35
CA LEU A 793 9.63 -8.38 18.95
C LEU A 793 9.01 -9.61 18.28
N VAL A 794 8.75 -10.69 19.02
CA VAL A 794 8.10 -11.89 18.46
C VAL A 794 6.62 -11.59 18.22
N GLU A 795 5.94 -11.01 19.21
CA GLU A 795 4.54 -10.59 19.06
C GLU A 795 4.36 -9.60 17.91
N GLU A 796 5.27 -8.63 17.80
CA GLU A 796 5.29 -7.67 16.71
C GLU A 796 5.52 -8.30 15.34
N THR A 797 6.36 -9.34 15.25
CA THR A 797 6.62 -10.05 14.00
C THR A 797 5.37 -10.80 13.55
N TYR A 798 4.70 -11.51 14.46
CA TYR A 798 3.46 -12.22 14.12
C TYR A 798 2.33 -11.25 13.78
N ARG A 799 2.20 -10.13 14.50
CA ARG A 799 1.27 -9.05 14.14
C ARG A 799 1.54 -8.54 12.73
N GLU A 800 2.79 -8.17 12.40
CA GLU A 800 3.15 -7.67 11.05
C GLU A 800 2.81 -8.68 9.95
N VAL A 801 3.12 -9.96 10.17
CA VAL A 801 2.79 -11.00 9.18
C VAL A 801 1.28 -11.19 9.03
N MET A 802 0.53 -11.26 10.14
CA MET A 802 -0.90 -11.56 10.11
C MET A 802 -1.79 -10.37 9.72
N GLU A 803 -1.35 -9.15 10.01
CA GLU A 803 -2.15 -7.93 9.81
C GLU A 803 -1.65 -7.03 8.67
N ASP A 804 -0.33 -6.99 8.41
CA ASP A 804 0.24 -6.10 7.37
C ASP A 804 0.48 -6.86 6.06
N VAL A 805 0.92 -8.13 6.12
CA VAL A 805 1.07 -8.99 4.93
C VAL A 805 -0.26 -9.68 4.61
N MET A 806 -0.85 -10.34 5.59
CA MET A 806 -2.19 -10.94 5.49
C MET A 806 -3.27 -9.98 5.99
N ASP A 807 -4.52 -10.40 5.94
CA ASP A 807 -5.65 -9.68 6.54
C ASP A 807 -6.42 -10.62 7.48
N VAL A 808 -5.79 -10.92 8.63
CA VAL A 808 -6.34 -11.86 9.62
C VAL A 808 -7.66 -11.36 10.21
N LYS A 809 -7.85 -10.04 10.33
CA LYS A 809 -9.05 -9.45 10.91
C LYS A 809 -10.28 -9.74 10.06
N ASN A 810 -10.20 -9.51 8.75
CA ASN A 810 -11.30 -9.85 7.85
C ASN A 810 -11.43 -11.38 7.66
N ALA A 811 -10.34 -12.14 7.77
CA ALA A 811 -10.41 -13.61 7.79
C ALA A 811 -11.18 -14.15 9.02
N GLU A 812 -10.95 -13.60 10.21
CA GLU A 812 -11.71 -13.92 11.43
C GLU A 812 -13.20 -13.60 11.25
N ASP A 813 -13.53 -12.43 10.68
CA ASP A 813 -14.92 -12.03 10.40
C ASP A 813 -15.61 -12.98 9.40
N VAL A 814 -14.92 -13.39 8.34
CA VAL A 814 -15.42 -14.39 7.38
C VAL A 814 -15.71 -15.72 8.06
N LEU A 815 -14.76 -16.26 8.84
CA LEU A 815 -14.95 -17.52 9.57
C LEU A 815 -16.07 -17.43 10.61
N LYS A 816 -16.22 -16.26 11.25
CA LYS A 816 -17.34 -16.00 12.16
C LYS A 816 -18.67 -16.04 11.42
N LYS A 817 -18.79 -15.36 10.27
CA LYS A 817 -20.00 -15.38 9.43
C LYS A 817 -20.35 -16.77 8.91
N ILE A 818 -19.35 -17.58 8.56
CA ILE A 818 -19.54 -19.00 8.19
C ILE A 818 -20.11 -19.78 9.38
N ARG A 819 -19.52 -19.64 10.58
CA ARG A 819 -19.98 -20.33 11.78
C ARG A 819 -21.39 -19.93 12.21
N GLU A 820 -21.76 -18.67 12.02
CA GLU A 820 -23.09 -18.13 12.28
C GLU A 820 -24.12 -18.46 11.17
N GLY A 821 -23.71 -19.12 10.08
CA GLY A 821 -24.59 -19.46 8.96
C GLY A 821 -24.98 -18.27 8.08
N ARG A 822 -24.34 -17.11 8.24
CA ARG A 822 -24.54 -15.93 7.37
C ARG A 822 -23.84 -16.07 6.02
N VAL A 823 -22.81 -16.91 5.96
CA VAL A 823 -22.13 -17.31 4.73
C VAL A 823 -22.30 -18.82 4.56
N GLU A 824 -22.98 -19.24 3.51
CA GLU A 824 -23.22 -20.64 3.16
C GLU A 824 -21.93 -21.28 2.64
N VAL A 825 -21.64 -22.52 3.05
CA VAL A 825 -20.53 -23.32 2.51
C VAL A 825 -21.09 -24.47 1.67
N LEU A 826 -20.78 -24.45 0.38
CA LEU A 826 -21.13 -25.52 -0.55
C LEU A 826 -19.88 -26.32 -0.92
N ILE A 827 -19.94 -27.66 -0.85
CA ILE A 827 -18.86 -28.54 -1.31
C ILE A 827 -19.34 -29.28 -2.55
N VAL A 828 -18.60 -29.15 -3.65
CA VAL A 828 -18.93 -29.75 -4.96
C VAL A 828 -17.77 -30.61 -5.47
N LYS A 829 -18.08 -31.63 -6.28
CA LYS A 829 -17.10 -32.45 -6.99
C LYS A 829 -17.19 -32.18 -8.47
N SER A 830 -16.03 -32.00 -9.08
CA SER A 830 -15.82 -31.78 -10.52
C SER A 830 -15.08 -32.98 -11.07
N TYR A 831 -15.65 -33.65 -12.08
CA TYR A 831 -15.09 -34.90 -12.62
C TYR A 831 -14.20 -34.62 -13.84
N GLU A 832 -14.79 -34.22 -14.97
CA GLU A 832 -14.07 -34.16 -16.25
C GLU A 832 -13.26 -32.86 -16.44
N ALA A 833 -13.82 -31.75 -16.01
CA ALA A 833 -13.19 -30.43 -16.07
C ALA A 833 -13.57 -29.62 -14.84
N PRO A 834 -12.71 -28.72 -14.35
CA PRO A 834 -13.05 -27.79 -13.30
C PRO A 834 -13.99 -26.69 -13.83
N SER A 835 -14.72 -26.05 -12.91
CA SER A 835 -15.68 -24.99 -13.24
C SER A 835 -15.02 -23.76 -13.90
N PRO A 836 -15.75 -22.97 -14.72
CA PRO A 836 -15.23 -21.77 -15.35
C PRO A 836 -14.56 -20.77 -14.41
N PHE A 837 -15.05 -20.63 -13.18
CA PHE A 837 -14.44 -19.76 -12.15
C PHE A 837 -13.14 -20.35 -11.56
N SER A 838 -12.93 -21.66 -11.66
CA SER A 838 -11.69 -22.31 -11.19
C SER A 838 -10.53 -22.16 -12.17
N HIS A 839 -10.79 -21.93 -13.46
CA HIS A 839 -9.78 -21.95 -14.52
C HIS A 839 -8.59 -21.04 -14.24
N ASN A 840 -8.84 -19.83 -13.71
CA ASN A 840 -7.78 -18.86 -13.43
C ASN A 840 -6.96 -19.20 -12.18
N ILE A 841 -7.59 -19.73 -11.13
CA ILE A 841 -6.91 -20.17 -9.89
C ILE A 841 -6.03 -21.38 -10.22
N ILE A 842 -6.58 -22.33 -10.96
CA ILE A 842 -5.89 -23.50 -11.48
C ILE A 842 -4.73 -23.03 -12.35
N ALA A 843 -4.96 -22.20 -13.37
CA ALA A 843 -3.89 -21.75 -14.25
C ALA A 843 -2.78 -20.94 -13.54
N GLN A 844 -3.04 -20.36 -12.37
CA GLN A 844 -1.98 -19.79 -11.51
C GLN A 844 -1.17 -20.87 -10.77
N GLY A 845 -1.80 -21.99 -10.39
CA GLY A 845 -1.15 -23.12 -9.76
C GLY A 845 -0.41 -24.04 -10.74
N TYR A 846 -0.86 -24.10 -12.00
CA TYR A 846 -0.13 -24.82 -13.05
C TYR A 846 0.97 -23.94 -13.60
N SER A 847 2.18 -24.39 -13.40
CA SER A 847 3.35 -23.57 -13.23
C SER A 847 4.31 -23.58 -14.41
N ASP A 848 4.02 -24.36 -15.47
CA ASP A 848 4.66 -24.24 -16.79
C ASP A 848 4.45 -22.85 -17.42
N ILE A 849 3.60 -22.05 -16.80
CA ILE A 849 3.14 -20.77 -17.28
C ILE A 849 4.11 -19.68 -16.82
N VAL A 850 5.31 -19.69 -17.42
CA VAL A 850 6.29 -18.60 -17.25
C VAL A 850 5.83 -17.34 -18.00
N LEU A 851 5.04 -17.52 -19.06
CA LEU A 851 4.48 -16.48 -19.90
C LEU A 851 2.94 -16.48 -19.81
N MET A 852 2.33 -15.28 -19.83
CA MET A 852 0.86 -15.13 -19.90
C MET A 852 0.21 -15.94 -21.04
N GLU A 853 0.96 -16.25 -22.10
CA GLU A 853 0.49 -17.00 -23.27
C GLU A 853 0.20 -18.48 -22.93
N ASP A 854 1.05 -19.11 -22.11
CA ASP A 854 0.84 -20.49 -21.67
C ASP A 854 -0.38 -20.59 -20.73
N ARG A 855 -0.62 -19.54 -19.92
CA ARG A 855 -1.79 -19.43 -19.03
C ARG A 855 -3.07 -19.56 -19.81
N ARG A 856 -3.13 -18.78 -20.88
CA ARG A 856 -4.27 -18.71 -21.77
C ARG A 856 -4.47 -20.02 -22.51
N LYS A 857 -3.40 -20.67 -22.98
CA LYS A 857 -3.48 -22.00 -23.60
C LYS A 857 -4.06 -23.05 -22.66
N LEU A 858 -3.69 -23.04 -21.37
CA LEU A 858 -4.29 -23.95 -20.40
C LEU A 858 -5.78 -23.64 -20.15
N ILE A 859 -6.13 -22.36 -19.95
CA ILE A 859 -7.54 -21.94 -19.77
C ILE A 859 -8.38 -22.36 -20.98
N GLN A 860 -7.87 -22.17 -22.19
CA GLN A 860 -8.53 -22.61 -23.43
C GLN A 860 -8.75 -24.13 -23.44
N LYS A 861 -7.72 -24.93 -23.10
CA LYS A 861 -7.87 -26.40 -23.00
C LYS A 861 -8.90 -26.84 -21.96
N LEU A 862 -8.94 -26.17 -20.80
CA LEU A 862 -9.94 -26.47 -19.76
C LEU A 862 -11.36 -26.12 -20.22
N TYR A 863 -11.52 -25.02 -20.94
CA TYR A 863 -12.79 -24.62 -21.53
C TYR A 863 -13.24 -25.55 -22.66
N GLU A 864 -12.34 -25.98 -23.54
CA GLU A 864 -12.63 -26.98 -24.57
C GLU A 864 -13.10 -28.31 -23.98
N LYS A 865 -12.51 -28.74 -22.84
CA LYS A 865 -13.00 -29.91 -22.10
C LYS A 865 -14.42 -29.67 -21.59
N LEU A 866 -14.71 -28.49 -21.04
CA LEU A 866 -16.05 -28.14 -20.55
C LEU A 866 -17.10 -28.15 -21.66
N LEU A 867 -16.80 -27.63 -22.85
CA LEU A 867 -17.72 -27.66 -24.00
C LEU A 867 -18.06 -29.09 -24.47
N LYS A 868 -17.13 -30.04 -24.33
CA LYS A 868 -17.39 -31.46 -24.66
C LYS A 868 -18.44 -32.08 -23.72
N ILE A 869 -18.50 -31.62 -22.47
CA ILE A 869 -19.52 -32.02 -21.48
C ILE A 869 -20.89 -31.46 -21.88
N GLU A 870 -20.96 -30.20 -22.30
CA GLU A 870 -22.23 -29.59 -22.74
C GLU A 870 -22.77 -30.24 -24.03
N GLY A 871 -21.89 -30.64 -24.95
CA GLY A 871 -22.27 -31.30 -26.20
C GLY A 871 -22.75 -32.75 -26.08
N THR A 872 -22.60 -33.39 -24.91
CA THR A 872 -23.09 -34.76 -24.63
C THR A 872 -24.46 -34.79 -23.94
N HIS A 873 -25.00 -33.62 -23.57
CA HIS A 873 -26.30 -33.46 -22.92
C HIS A 873 -27.37 -32.78 -23.79
N HIS A 874 -27.13 -32.68 -25.10
CA HIS A 874 -28.10 -32.22 -26.10
C HIS A 874 -28.66 -33.36 -26.95
#